data_AF-A0A9D7P7F3-F1
#
_entry.id   AF-A0A9D7P7F3-F1
#
_cell.length_a   1.000
_cell.length_b   1.000
_cell.length_c   1.000
_cell.angle_alpha   90.00
_cell.angle_beta   90.00
_cell.angle_gamma   90.00
#
_symmetry.space_group_name_H-M   'P 1'
#
loop_
_entity.id
_entity.type
_entity.pdbx_description
1 polymer ?
#
loop_
_entity_poly.entity_id
_entity_poly.type
_entity_poly.pdbx_seq_one_letter_code
_entity_poly.pdbx_strand_id
1 'polypeptide(L)'
;MTITNSNGITSSGEIELVSSSPAIFTRDSNGRGLPIALTTFDGINFDSVSSTDGSPKPVLPGSVWKPNYLTIFGTGLRYAKNLRIRIGGVEVEPLYSGAQGSFSGLDQVNVMIPSNLSTGTTDVIVTADGRASNIVQLQFQGESLAQASTLTTGDVQTIIAQAVGKAQQLGLKVTVAVTDREGTVLGVFRMTGAPATTRIGAFNLQTGVKLKPVDPDGLQDTDVPASFAAISKAGTASFFSTQGNAFSTRTASFIIQEHFPPLIQNTGGGPLFGVQFSQLPCSDIKIPNLPLGLAGDPGGVPIYKNGIAAGGVGIEGDGFYSIDIDPSDFDQSPEEIIAVAATQGFETPADIRGDQILADGIRLPFVNAQASAVTAGAFASLPGTVDPSFPVRNAAASIFSPLTLAGVPGRIDSRFYPFKNSPSANPVKLNASEVNQIITQAAQQAFITRAAIRRPLGSRAEVNIAVVDAAGVVLGIFTTQDAPIFGFDVSVQKARTAAFFSSPTAGAQLRAAQGGRFIPYADAAAADGIKLDGTIAFSDRANGFLSRPFFPDGIDGSQHGPNSKPISVFSPFNNGLQVALVKSALVNILSGLPFVPGGCTGIPALANGIQIFAGSVPLYKNGVLVGGIGISGDGIDQDDLIAAAGSIGFEAPPNIRADQFFVRGVRLPYVKFPRHPNLP
;
A
#
# COMPACT_ATOMS: atom_id res chain seq x y z
N MET A 1 -26.70 35.47 -45.58
CA MET A 1 -27.91 35.50 -44.74
C MET A 1 -28.75 36.70 -45.16
N THR A 2 -30.05 36.50 -45.37
CA THR A 2 -31.00 37.61 -45.60
C THR A 2 -31.98 37.61 -44.45
N ILE A 3 -32.04 38.70 -43.70
CA ILE A 3 -32.99 38.90 -42.61
C ILE A 3 -34.06 39.85 -43.12
N THR A 4 -35.32 39.44 -43.04
CA THR A 4 -36.48 40.28 -43.34
C THR A 4 -37.18 40.58 -42.04
N ASN A 5 -37.30 41.86 -41.68
CA ASN A 5 -38.09 42.22 -40.49
C ASN A 5 -39.60 42.16 -40.79
N SER A 6 -40.42 42.35 -39.76
CA SER A 6 -41.89 42.33 -39.86
C SER A 6 -42.48 43.37 -40.83
N ASN A 7 -41.69 44.38 -41.21
CA ASN A 7 -42.10 45.46 -42.11
C ASN A 7 -41.64 45.20 -43.56
N GLY A 8 -41.12 44.01 -43.86
CA GLY A 8 -40.67 43.63 -45.20
C GLY A 8 -39.31 44.21 -45.60
N ILE A 9 -38.61 44.90 -44.69
CA ILE A 9 -37.27 45.43 -44.96
C ILE A 9 -36.28 44.27 -44.90
N THR A 10 -35.60 44.03 -46.02
CA THR A 10 -34.57 43.03 -46.17
C THR A 10 -33.19 43.64 -45.93
N SER A 11 -32.40 43.01 -45.07
CA SER A 11 -30.97 43.26 -44.95
C SER A 11 -30.23 41.98 -45.31
N SER A 12 -29.26 42.08 -46.21
CA SER A 12 -28.47 40.96 -46.70
C SER A 12 -27.01 41.17 -46.37
N GLY A 13 -26.37 40.12 -45.86
CA GLY A 13 -24.93 40.07 -45.63
C GLY A 13 -24.40 38.67 -45.91
N GLU A 14 -23.12 38.57 -46.21
CA GLU A 14 -22.44 37.28 -46.26
C GLU A 14 -22.20 36.78 -44.84
N ILE A 15 -22.50 35.50 -44.59
CA ILE A 15 -22.17 34.84 -43.32
C ILE A 15 -21.32 33.63 -43.66
N GLU A 16 -20.17 33.50 -43.01
CA GLU A 16 -19.35 32.31 -43.13
C GLU A 16 -20.06 31.17 -42.37
N LEU A 17 -20.46 30.13 -43.09
CA LEU A 17 -20.95 28.90 -42.47
C LEU A 17 -19.76 28.05 -42.08
N VAL A 18 -19.52 27.95 -40.78
CA VAL A 18 -18.43 27.17 -40.20
C VAL A 18 -18.97 25.86 -39.63
N SER A 19 -18.15 24.81 -39.68
CA SER A 19 -18.50 23.50 -39.09
C SER A 19 -18.60 23.53 -37.57
N SER A 20 -17.86 24.44 -36.92
CA SER A 20 -17.85 24.61 -35.46
C SER A 20 -17.58 26.06 -35.06
N SER A 21 -18.35 26.55 -34.10
CA SER A 21 -18.15 27.85 -33.44
C SER A 21 -18.53 27.67 -31.97
N PRO A 22 -17.56 27.34 -31.11
CA PRO A 22 -17.86 26.84 -29.78
C PRO A 22 -18.31 27.95 -28.84
N ALA A 23 -19.29 27.67 -27.99
CA ALA A 23 -19.64 28.50 -26.85
C ALA A 23 -20.03 27.62 -25.66
N ILE A 24 -19.57 27.98 -24.47
CA ILE A 24 -19.92 27.34 -23.20
C ILE A 24 -21.07 28.12 -22.57
N PHE A 25 -22.14 27.43 -22.19
CA PHE A 25 -23.24 28.06 -21.50
C PHE A 25 -22.87 28.41 -20.06
N THR A 26 -23.26 29.61 -19.62
CA THR A 26 -22.99 30.10 -18.27
C THR A 26 -24.28 30.26 -17.49
N ARG A 27 -24.20 30.08 -16.18
CA ARG A 27 -25.37 30.09 -15.29
C ARG A 27 -26.15 31.41 -15.39
N ASP A 28 -25.44 32.53 -15.48
CA ASP A 28 -26.03 33.87 -15.55
C ASP A 28 -26.38 34.31 -16.99
N SER A 29 -26.28 33.40 -17.98
CA SER A 29 -26.61 33.66 -19.39
C SER A 29 -25.85 34.84 -20.04
N ASN A 30 -24.70 35.23 -19.49
CA ASN A 30 -23.89 36.36 -19.95
C ASN A 30 -22.60 35.94 -20.69
N GLY A 31 -22.37 34.64 -20.85
CA GLY A 31 -21.18 34.08 -21.50
C GLY A 31 -19.89 34.24 -20.67
N ARG A 32 -19.96 34.63 -19.40
CA ARG A 32 -18.83 34.79 -18.48
C ARG A 32 -19.10 34.10 -17.14
N GLY A 33 -18.05 33.93 -16.33
CA GLY A 33 -18.20 33.38 -14.98
C GLY A 33 -18.50 31.88 -14.97
N LEU A 34 -19.40 31.46 -14.07
CA LEU A 34 -19.62 30.04 -13.77
C LEU A 34 -20.32 29.31 -14.93
N PRO A 35 -19.75 28.22 -15.47
CA PRO A 35 -20.39 27.45 -16.52
C PRO A 35 -21.56 26.63 -15.98
N ILE A 36 -22.48 26.26 -16.88
CA ILE A 36 -23.40 25.16 -16.65
C ILE A 36 -22.60 23.88 -16.90
N ALA A 37 -22.17 23.24 -15.82
CA ALA A 37 -21.39 22.02 -15.87
C ALA A 37 -21.72 21.10 -14.68
N LEU A 38 -21.39 19.82 -14.84
CA LEU A 38 -21.49 18.81 -13.79
C LEU A 38 -20.12 18.18 -13.57
N THR A 39 -19.90 17.66 -12.37
CA THR A 39 -18.71 16.90 -12.01
C THR A 39 -19.11 15.52 -11.50
N THR A 40 -18.29 14.50 -11.78
CA THR A 40 -18.54 13.14 -11.31
C THR A 40 -17.24 12.37 -11.10
N PHE A 41 -17.19 11.55 -10.05
CA PHE A 41 -16.10 10.62 -9.80
C PHE A 41 -16.38 9.20 -10.30
N ASP A 42 -17.64 8.86 -10.54
CA ASP A 42 -18.09 7.48 -10.78
C ASP A 42 -18.90 7.32 -12.09
N GLY A 43 -19.25 8.42 -12.75
CA GLY A 43 -20.10 8.42 -13.95
C GLY A 43 -21.57 8.12 -13.68
N ILE A 44 -21.98 8.02 -12.41
CA ILE A 44 -23.34 7.69 -11.99
C ILE A 44 -23.94 8.88 -11.23
N ASN A 45 -23.21 9.39 -10.24
CA ASN A 45 -23.61 10.51 -9.41
C ASN A 45 -22.96 11.78 -9.96
N PHE A 46 -23.80 12.77 -10.27
CA PHE A 46 -23.36 14.05 -10.82
C PHE A 46 -23.67 15.18 -9.86
N ASP A 47 -22.64 15.96 -9.54
CA ASP A 47 -22.72 17.17 -8.74
C ASP A 47 -22.72 18.40 -9.65
N SER A 48 -23.56 19.38 -9.35
CA SER A 48 -23.47 20.69 -10.00
C SER A 48 -22.22 21.43 -9.55
N VAL A 49 -21.56 22.14 -10.48
CA VAL A 49 -20.48 23.09 -10.14
C VAL A 49 -21.01 24.39 -9.53
N SER A 50 -22.32 24.49 -9.32
CA SER A 50 -23.01 25.64 -8.76
C SER A 50 -23.86 25.25 -7.55
N SER A 51 -23.83 26.10 -6.53
CA SER A 51 -24.68 25.99 -5.34
C SER A 51 -26.14 26.34 -5.67
N THR A 52 -27.05 26.01 -4.76
CA THR A 52 -28.48 26.33 -4.91
C THR A 52 -28.74 27.84 -4.97
N ASP A 53 -27.94 28.64 -4.27
CA ASP A 53 -27.96 30.11 -4.30
C ASP A 53 -27.29 30.72 -5.55
N GLY A 54 -26.70 29.90 -6.41
CA GLY A 54 -26.02 30.31 -7.63
C GLY A 54 -24.56 30.73 -7.48
N SER A 55 -24.01 30.68 -6.27
CA SER A 55 -22.57 30.82 -6.07
C SER A 55 -21.80 29.63 -6.68
N PRO A 56 -20.52 29.81 -7.05
CA PRO A 56 -19.64 28.69 -7.41
C PRO A 56 -19.56 27.65 -6.28
N LYS A 57 -19.79 26.38 -6.59
CA LYS A 57 -19.51 25.26 -5.68
C LYS A 57 -18.08 24.79 -5.97
N PRO A 58 -17.18 24.78 -4.97
CA PRO A 58 -15.81 24.33 -5.21
C PRO A 58 -15.76 22.87 -5.70
N VAL A 59 -15.00 22.63 -6.77
CA VAL A 59 -14.80 21.32 -7.39
C VAL A 59 -13.46 20.75 -6.95
N LEU A 60 -13.43 19.47 -6.59
CA LEU A 60 -12.18 18.74 -6.33
C LEU A 60 -11.58 18.27 -7.66
N PRO A 61 -10.28 18.48 -7.94
CA PRO A 61 -9.68 17.99 -9.18
C PRO A 61 -9.66 16.46 -9.33
N GLY A 62 -9.79 15.75 -8.22
CA GLY A 62 -9.61 14.30 -8.16
C GLY A 62 -8.13 13.90 -8.20
N SER A 63 -7.88 12.60 -8.28
CA SER A 63 -6.53 12.04 -8.39
C SER A 63 -6.41 11.15 -9.61
N VAL A 64 -5.20 10.69 -9.91
CA VAL A 64 -4.98 9.65 -10.92
C VAL A 64 -5.81 8.39 -10.64
N TRP A 65 -6.13 8.10 -9.37
CA TRP A 65 -6.79 6.88 -8.91
C TRP A 65 -8.30 7.03 -8.70
N LYS A 66 -8.75 8.26 -8.44
CA LYS A 66 -10.16 8.65 -8.39
C LYS A 66 -10.31 9.91 -9.24
N PRO A 67 -10.21 9.78 -10.58
CA PRO A 67 -10.31 10.92 -11.46
C PRO A 67 -11.68 11.57 -11.30
N ASN A 68 -11.69 12.89 -11.22
CA ASN A 68 -12.94 13.63 -11.34
C ASN A 68 -13.11 14.07 -12.79
N TYR A 69 -14.30 13.88 -13.32
CA TYR A 69 -14.64 14.22 -14.69
C TYR A 69 -15.55 15.42 -14.72
N LEU A 70 -15.25 16.36 -15.61
CA LEU A 70 -16.06 17.53 -15.86
C LEU A 70 -16.90 17.32 -17.12
N THR A 71 -18.20 17.48 -16.99
CA THR A 71 -19.18 17.50 -18.09
C THR A 71 -19.58 18.94 -18.35
N ILE A 72 -19.14 19.49 -19.49
CA ILE A 72 -19.37 20.89 -19.89
C ILE A 72 -20.50 20.93 -20.92
N PHE A 73 -21.46 21.83 -20.73
CA PHE A 73 -22.55 22.04 -21.68
C PHE A 73 -22.36 23.32 -22.51
N GLY A 74 -22.65 23.22 -23.80
CA GLY A 74 -22.43 24.32 -24.73
C GLY A 74 -23.11 24.11 -26.08
N THR A 75 -22.59 24.77 -27.11
CA THR A 75 -23.05 24.63 -28.50
C THR A 75 -21.89 24.81 -29.48
N GLY A 76 -22.08 24.37 -30.72
CA GLY A 76 -21.09 24.48 -31.79
C GLY A 76 -19.89 23.55 -31.61
N LEU A 77 -20.03 22.48 -30.83
CA LEU A 77 -18.99 21.51 -30.47
C LEU A 77 -19.13 20.20 -31.24
N ARG A 78 -20.36 19.73 -31.50
CA ARG A 78 -20.67 18.35 -31.95
C ARG A 78 -20.05 17.91 -33.28
N TYR A 79 -19.64 18.84 -34.15
CA TYR A 79 -19.09 18.55 -35.49
C TYR A 79 -17.65 19.02 -35.64
N ALA A 80 -17.00 19.42 -34.54
CA ALA A 80 -15.59 19.81 -34.55
C ALA A 80 -14.71 18.61 -34.90
N LYS A 81 -13.73 18.80 -35.80
CA LYS A 81 -12.76 17.74 -36.13
C LYS A 81 -11.58 17.74 -35.17
N ASN A 82 -11.21 18.90 -34.65
CA ASN A 82 -10.14 19.09 -33.69
C ASN A 82 -10.68 19.87 -32.50
N LEU A 83 -10.88 19.16 -31.39
CA LEU A 83 -11.34 19.74 -30.13
C LEU A 83 -10.21 19.70 -29.10
N ARG A 84 -9.86 20.87 -28.55
CA ARG A 84 -8.89 21.01 -27.45
C ARG A 84 -9.54 21.73 -26.30
N ILE A 85 -9.31 21.26 -25.07
CA ILE A 85 -9.81 21.89 -23.87
C ILE A 85 -8.60 22.29 -23.03
N ARG A 86 -8.61 23.51 -22.48
CA ARG A 86 -7.62 23.93 -21.50
C ARG A 86 -8.30 24.25 -20.18
N ILE A 87 -7.74 23.72 -19.10
CA ILE A 87 -8.14 23.97 -17.72
C ILE A 87 -6.90 24.44 -16.96
N GLY A 88 -6.92 25.68 -16.45
CA GLY A 88 -5.79 26.21 -15.65
C GLY A 88 -4.46 26.21 -16.38
N GLY A 89 -4.50 26.44 -17.70
CA GLY A 89 -3.32 26.44 -18.57
C GLY A 89 -2.92 25.06 -19.09
N VAL A 90 -3.41 23.96 -18.51
CA VAL A 90 -3.15 22.57 -18.93
C VAL A 90 -4.10 22.18 -20.04
N GLU A 91 -3.57 21.61 -21.13
CA GLU A 91 -4.39 21.04 -22.20
C GLU A 91 -4.82 19.61 -21.84
N VAL A 92 -6.11 19.32 -22.00
CA VAL A 92 -6.73 18.01 -21.71
C VAL A 92 -7.46 17.50 -22.94
N GLU A 93 -7.32 16.20 -23.21
CA GLU A 93 -8.06 15.56 -24.27
C GLU A 93 -9.52 15.30 -23.85
N PRO A 94 -10.49 15.55 -24.76
CA PRO A 94 -11.88 15.19 -24.54
C PRO A 94 -12.08 13.68 -24.59
N LEU A 95 -12.78 13.15 -23.59
CA LEU A 95 -13.25 11.76 -23.56
C LEU A 95 -14.52 11.58 -24.40
N TYR A 96 -15.29 12.66 -24.56
CA TYR A 96 -16.50 12.70 -25.37
C TYR A 96 -16.76 14.13 -25.86
N SER A 97 -17.29 14.25 -27.08
CA SER A 97 -17.90 15.46 -27.61
C SER A 97 -19.05 15.11 -28.54
N GLY A 98 -20.21 15.72 -28.34
CA GLY A 98 -21.38 15.44 -29.16
C GLY A 98 -22.64 16.12 -28.66
N ALA A 99 -23.79 15.72 -29.20
CA ALA A 99 -25.08 16.14 -28.67
C ALA A 99 -25.27 15.60 -27.25
N GLN A 100 -25.86 16.40 -26.37
CA GLN A 100 -26.21 15.97 -25.00
C GLN A 100 -27.34 14.93 -25.01
N GLY A 101 -28.22 14.97 -26.01
CA GLY A 101 -29.22 13.94 -26.28
C GLY A 101 -30.65 14.25 -25.81
N SER A 102 -30.85 15.17 -24.87
CA SER A 102 -32.18 15.55 -24.36
C SER A 102 -32.70 16.88 -24.91
N PHE A 103 -31.80 17.83 -25.17
CA PHE A 103 -32.16 19.17 -25.65
C PHE A 103 -31.61 19.42 -27.06
N SER A 104 -32.49 19.89 -27.95
CA SER A 104 -32.08 20.28 -29.30
C SER A 104 -31.09 21.44 -29.24
N GLY A 105 -30.00 21.35 -30.01
CA GLY A 105 -28.93 22.36 -30.04
C GLY A 105 -27.96 22.36 -28.86
N LEU A 106 -28.21 21.56 -27.81
CA LEU A 106 -27.30 21.40 -26.68
C LEU A 106 -26.21 20.37 -26.99
N ASP A 107 -24.97 20.80 -26.85
CA ASP A 107 -23.77 19.98 -26.95
C ASP A 107 -23.16 19.73 -25.58
N GLN A 108 -22.41 18.64 -25.50
CA GLN A 108 -21.72 18.20 -24.30
C GLN A 108 -20.26 17.85 -24.64
N VAL A 109 -19.36 18.15 -23.71
CA VAL A 109 -17.97 17.69 -23.72
C VAL A 109 -17.63 17.12 -22.35
N ASN A 110 -16.99 15.94 -22.33
CA ASN A 110 -16.50 15.31 -21.11
C ASN A 110 -14.97 15.33 -21.11
N VAL A 111 -14.37 15.76 -20.01
CA VAL A 111 -12.92 15.78 -19.82
C VAL A 111 -12.56 15.26 -18.44
N MET A 112 -11.41 14.62 -18.32
CA MET A 112 -10.80 14.36 -17.02
C MET A 112 -10.20 15.67 -16.48
N ILE A 113 -10.49 16.02 -15.24
CA ILE A 113 -9.92 17.20 -14.61
C ILE A 113 -8.45 16.90 -14.25
N PRO A 114 -7.49 17.79 -14.60
CA PRO A 114 -6.10 17.63 -14.18
C PRO A 114 -5.99 17.57 -12.66
N SER A 115 -5.36 16.52 -12.12
CA SER A 115 -5.28 16.29 -10.67
C SER A 115 -4.37 17.28 -9.92
N ASN A 116 -3.57 18.08 -10.63
CA ASN A 116 -2.60 19.04 -10.07
C ASN A 116 -3.07 20.50 -10.08
N LEU A 117 -4.37 20.76 -10.26
CA LEU A 117 -4.91 22.12 -10.22
C LEU A 117 -4.77 22.74 -8.82
N SER A 118 -4.35 24.00 -8.78
CA SER A 118 -4.21 24.79 -7.55
C SER A 118 -5.55 25.32 -7.06
N THR A 119 -5.58 25.85 -5.84
CA THR A 119 -6.80 26.40 -5.23
C THR A 119 -7.18 27.69 -5.89
N GLY A 120 -8.49 27.86 -6.07
CA GLY A 120 -9.07 29.10 -6.50
C GLY A 120 -9.72 28.99 -7.87
N THR A 121 -9.93 30.15 -8.45
CA THR A 121 -10.67 30.31 -9.70
C THR A 121 -9.77 29.97 -10.87
N THR A 122 -10.22 29.05 -11.71
CA THR A 122 -9.47 28.52 -12.84
C THR A 122 -10.27 28.70 -14.12
N ASP A 123 -9.61 29.22 -15.13
CA ASP A 123 -10.18 29.41 -16.46
C ASP A 123 -10.33 28.06 -17.19
N VAL A 124 -11.47 27.91 -17.85
CA VAL A 124 -11.78 26.80 -18.77
C VAL A 124 -12.13 27.38 -20.13
N ILE A 125 -11.51 26.82 -21.16
CA ILE A 125 -11.74 27.22 -22.55
C ILE A 125 -11.77 26.00 -23.45
N VAL A 126 -12.70 26.00 -24.41
CA VAL A 126 -12.79 24.97 -25.44
C VAL A 126 -12.44 25.59 -26.79
N THR A 127 -11.54 24.94 -27.53
CA THR A 127 -11.16 25.35 -28.89
C THR A 127 -11.61 24.28 -29.86
N ALA A 128 -12.44 24.66 -30.83
CA ALA A 128 -12.95 23.79 -31.88
C ALA A 128 -12.50 24.30 -33.26
N ASP A 129 -11.77 23.47 -34.00
CA ASP A 129 -11.23 23.78 -35.35
C ASP A 129 -10.56 25.17 -35.44
N GLY A 130 -9.76 25.49 -34.41
CA GLY A 130 -9.00 26.74 -34.32
C GLY A 130 -9.77 27.94 -33.76
N ARG A 131 -11.08 27.81 -33.48
CA ARG A 131 -11.91 28.86 -32.87
C ARG A 131 -12.10 28.59 -31.38
N ALA A 132 -11.82 29.58 -30.55
CA ALA A 132 -11.97 29.48 -29.10
C ALA A 132 -13.39 29.85 -28.64
N SER A 133 -13.87 29.21 -27.58
CA SER A 133 -15.10 29.57 -26.88
C SER A 133 -14.92 30.84 -26.06
N ASN A 134 -16.02 31.33 -25.49
CA ASN A 134 -15.92 32.17 -24.30
C ASN A 134 -15.16 31.45 -23.19
N ILE A 135 -14.45 32.24 -22.36
CA ILE A 135 -13.74 31.75 -21.18
C ILE A 135 -14.73 31.72 -20.02
N VAL A 136 -14.81 30.59 -19.33
CA VAL A 136 -15.62 30.39 -18.13
C VAL A 136 -14.70 30.06 -16.96
N GLN A 137 -15.21 30.21 -15.75
CA GLN A 137 -14.42 30.07 -14.52
C GLN A 137 -15.05 29.04 -13.60
N LEU A 138 -14.24 28.05 -13.21
CA LEU A 138 -14.57 27.08 -12.17
C LEU A 138 -13.78 27.40 -10.91
N GLN A 139 -14.42 27.26 -9.76
CA GLN A 139 -13.71 27.30 -8.49
C GLN A 139 -13.20 25.90 -8.18
N PHE A 140 -11.89 25.72 -8.13
CA PHE A 140 -11.29 24.49 -7.63
C PHE A 140 -10.90 24.65 -6.17
N GLN A 141 -11.20 23.63 -5.38
CA GLN A 141 -10.46 23.40 -4.15
C GLN A 141 -9.12 22.80 -4.55
N GLY A 142 -8.10 23.63 -4.56
CA GLY A 142 -6.73 23.15 -4.41
C GLY A 142 -6.60 22.80 -2.96
N GLU A 143 -6.91 21.57 -2.68
CA GLU A 143 -6.24 20.92 -1.61
C GLU A 143 -5.38 19.87 -2.29
N SER A 144 -4.11 19.85 -1.92
CA SER A 144 -3.46 18.55 -1.83
C SER A 144 -4.47 17.64 -1.15
N LEU A 145 -4.95 16.61 -1.83
CA LEU A 145 -5.92 15.64 -1.30
C LEU A 145 -5.55 15.14 0.11
N ALA A 146 -4.28 15.28 0.51
CA ALA A 146 -3.77 15.04 1.84
C ALA A 146 -4.36 15.92 2.97
N GLN A 147 -4.91 17.11 2.73
CA GLN A 147 -5.47 17.95 3.81
C GLN A 147 -6.95 17.65 4.10
N ALA A 148 -7.81 17.55 3.09
CA ALA A 148 -9.22 17.12 3.21
C ALA A 148 -9.44 15.70 3.76
N SER A 149 -8.43 14.82 3.67
CA SER A 149 -8.53 13.41 4.06
C SER A 149 -7.87 13.07 5.40
N THR A 150 -7.33 14.05 6.14
CA THR A 150 -6.71 13.80 7.45
C THR A 150 -7.76 13.64 8.55
N LEU A 151 -7.50 12.71 9.48
CA LEU A 151 -8.37 12.51 10.64
C LEU A 151 -8.15 13.62 11.66
N THR A 152 -9.25 14.24 12.08
CA THR A 152 -9.27 15.22 13.16
C THR A 152 -9.47 14.54 14.50
N THR A 153 -9.19 15.25 15.60
CA THR A 153 -9.55 14.80 16.96
C THR A 153 -11.01 14.40 17.06
N GLY A 154 -11.92 15.13 16.41
CA GLY A 154 -13.35 14.81 16.38
C GLY A 154 -13.66 13.51 15.65
N ASP A 155 -13.00 13.27 14.51
CA ASP A 155 -13.13 12.01 13.77
C ASP A 155 -12.67 10.82 14.64
N VAL A 156 -11.51 10.95 15.30
CA VAL A 156 -10.97 9.92 16.18
C VAL A 156 -11.89 9.64 17.36
N GLN A 157 -12.46 10.68 17.98
CA GLN A 157 -13.44 10.52 19.06
C GLN A 157 -14.70 9.78 18.58
N THR A 158 -15.21 10.11 17.40
CA THR A 158 -16.37 9.42 16.81
C THR A 158 -16.08 7.95 16.57
N ILE A 159 -14.95 7.62 15.94
CA ILE A 159 -14.55 6.23 15.64
C ILE A 159 -14.43 5.41 16.92
N ILE A 160 -13.77 5.95 17.95
CA ILE A 160 -13.67 5.28 19.26
C ILE A 160 -15.05 5.11 19.90
N ALA A 161 -15.90 6.14 19.87
CA ALA A 161 -17.24 6.07 20.45
C ALA A 161 -18.15 5.04 19.76
N GLN A 162 -18.04 4.91 18.44
CA GLN A 162 -18.73 3.88 17.67
C GLN A 162 -18.23 2.47 18.03
N ALA A 163 -16.91 2.28 18.14
CA ALA A 163 -16.31 1.02 18.58
C ALA A 163 -16.79 0.62 19.98
N VAL A 164 -16.70 1.53 20.95
CA VAL A 164 -17.12 1.28 22.33
C VAL A 164 -18.64 1.01 22.41
N GLY A 165 -19.45 1.75 21.67
CA GLY A 165 -20.89 1.52 21.57
C GLY A 165 -21.21 0.12 21.07
N LYS A 166 -20.52 -0.36 20.02
CA LYS A 166 -20.70 -1.72 19.51
C LYS A 166 -20.20 -2.78 20.49
N ALA A 167 -19.06 -2.55 21.13
CA ALA A 167 -18.50 -3.44 22.14
C ALA A 167 -19.45 -3.62 23.34
N GLN A 168 -20.10 -2.53 23.79
CA GLN A 168 -21.15 -2.60 24.82
C GLN A 168 -22.34 -3.46 24.40
N GLN A 169 -22.79 -3.36 23.14
CA GLN A 169 -23.89 -4.19 22.61
C GLN A 169 -23.52 -5.68 22.59
N LEU A 170 -22.25 -6.01 22.30
CA LEU A 170 -21.75 -7.39 22.28
C LEU A 170 -21.37 -7.91 23.67
N GLY A 171 -21.36 -7.06 24.70
CA GLY A 171 -20.89 -7.43 26.03
C GLY A 171 -19.38 -7.66 26.15
N LEU A 172 -18.60 -7.28 25.12
CA LEU A 172 -17.14 -7.43 25.11
C LEU A 172 -16.45 -6.16 25.60
N LYS A 173 -15.38 -6.30 26.39
CA LYS A 173 -14.56 -5.17 26.84
C LYS A 173 -13.29 -5.13 26.01
N VAL A 174 -13.09 -4.05 25.26
CA VAL A 174 -12.01 -3.96 24.28
C VAL A 174 -11.08 -2.78 24.55
N THR A 175 -9.88 -2.88 24.00
CA THR A 175 -8.99 -1.77 23.70
C THR A 175 -9.16 -1.39 22.22
N VAL A 176 -9.35 -0.11 21.95
CA VAL A 176 -9.53 0.46 20.62
C VAL A 176 -8.33 1.33 20.30
N ALA A 177 -7.70 1.12 19.13
CA ALA A 177 -6.64 1.98 18.62
C ALA A 177 -7.03 2.57 17.26
N VAL A 178 -6.72 3.85 17.06
CA VAL A 178 -6.87 4.54 15.77
C VAL A 178 -5.50 5.05 15.33
N THR A 179 -5.16 4.82 14.07
CA THR A 179 -3.92 5.32 13.45
C THR A 179 -4.23 6.15 12.21
N ASP A 180 -3.35 7.08 11.85
CA ASP A 180 -3.39 7.71 10.52
C ASP A 180 -2.81 6.77 9.45
N ARG A 181 -2.84 7.22 8.19
CA ARG A 181 -2.31 6.49 7.02
C ARG A 181 -0.86 6.03 7.19
N GLU A 182 -0.04 6.80 7.90
CA GLU A 182 1.38 6.52 8.10
C GLU A 182 1.69 5.83 9.42
N GLY A 183 0.65 5.45 10.18
CA GLY A 183 0.77 4.63 11.38
C GLY A 183 1.01 5.45 12.65
N THR A 184 0.87 6.78 12.57
CA THR A 184 0.87 7.60 13.78
C THR A 184 -0.37 7.26 14.58
N VAL A 185 -0.18 6.81 15.82
CA VAL A 185 -1.29 6.52 16.73
C VAL A 185 -2.00 7.83 17.07
N LEU A 186 -3.28 7.93 16.74
CA LEU A 186 -4.10 9.12 16.96
C LEU A 186 -4.94 9.06 18.22
N GLY A 187 -5.09 7.88 18.81
CA GLY A 187 -5.74 7.67 20.09
C GLY A 187 -5.84 6.18 20.43
N VAL A 188 -5.63 5.85 21.70
CA VAL A 188 -5.94 4.53 22.24
C VAL A 188 -6.92 4.70 23.41
N PHE A 189 -8.03 3.98 23.36
CA PHE A 189 -9.03 3.95 24.42
C PHE A 189 -9.21 2.54 24.95
N ARG A 190 -9.09 2.38 26.26
CA ARG A 190 -9.25 1.10 26.93
C ARG A 190 -10.55 1.12 27.73
N MET A 191 -11.49 0.24 27.38
CA MET A 191 -12.72 0.10 28.16
C MET A 191 -12.43 -0.39 29.59
N THR A 192 -13.24 0.03 30.55
CA THR A 192 -13.17 -0.48 31.92
C THR A 192 -13.37 -2.00 31.92
N GLY A 193 -12.38 -2.72 32.45
CA GLY A 193 -12.37 -4.19 32.50
C GLY A 193 -11.86 -4.89 31.23
N ALA A 194 -11.39 -4.16 30.21
CA ALA A 194 -10.73 -4.78 29.06
C ALA A 194 -9.43 -5.48 29.48
N PRO A 195 -9.00 -6.59 28.82
CA PRO A 195 -7.76 -7.28 29.11
C PRO A 195 -6.51 -6.38 29.04
N ALA A 196 -5.54 -6.61 29.94
CA ALA A 196 -4.27 -5.87 29.95
C ALA A 196 -3.28 -6.35 28.90
N THR A 197 -3.30 -7.65 28.69
CA THR A 197 -2.42 -8.34 27.80
C THR A 197 -3.23 -9.22 26.87
N THR A 198 -2.62 -9.57 25.75
CA THR A 198 -3.07 -10.58 24.81
C THR A 198 -1.93 -11.53 24.53
N ARG A 199 -2.25 -12.78 24.18
CA ARG A 199 -1.26 -13.83 23.98
C ARG A 199 -1.02 -14.12 22.52
N ILE A 200 0.23 -14.08 22.09
CA ILE A 200 0.62 -14.42 20.71
C ILE A 200 0.57 -15.94 20.50
N GLY A 201 -0.01 -16.38 19.39
CA GLY A 201 0.01 -17.78 19.00
C GLY A 201 -0.94 -18.12 17.85
N ALA A 202 -0.92 -19.37 17.41
CA ALA A 202 -1.91 -19.90 16.48
C ALA A 202 -3.06 -20.52 17.29
N PHE A 203 -4.19 -19.83 17.35
CA PHE A 203 -5.39 -20.26 18.05
C PHE A 203 -6.54 -20.45 17.07
N ASN A 204 -7.42 -21.41 17.35
CA ASN A 204 -8.74 -21.43 16.72
C ASN A 204 -9.58 -20.29 17.31
N LEU A 205 -10.01 -19.36 16.46
CA LEU A 205 -10.65 -18.11 16.87
C LEU A 205 -12.03 -18.31 17.51
N GLN A 206 -12.71 -19.43 17.27
CA GLN A 206 -14.00 -19.70 17.92
C GLN A 206 -13.87 -20.36 19.30
N THR A 207 -12.85 -21.21 19.49
CA THR A 207 -12.72 -22.05 20.68
C THR A 207 -11.58 -21.62 21.62
N GLY A 208 -10.66 -20.77 21.14
CA GLY A 208 -9.43 -20.40 21.87
C GLY A 208 -8.42 -21.54 21.98
N VAL A 209 -8.66 -22.69 21.31
CA VAL A 209 -7.76 -23.84 21.38
C VAL A 209 -6.46 -23.51 20.65
N LYS A 210 -5.35 -23.74 21.34
CA LYS A 210 -4.00 -23.62 20.78
C LYS A 210 -3.72 -24.71 19.76
N LEU A 211 -3.21 -24.33 18.59
CA LEU A 211 -3.04 -25.22 17.43
C LEU A 211 -1.58 -25.63 17.17
N LYS A 212 -0.61 -24.85 17.65
CA LYS A 212 0.84 -25.11 17.44
C LYS A 212 1.59 -25.08 18.77
N PRO A 213 2.55 -26.00 19.02
CA PRO A 213 3.37 -26.00 20.23
C PRO A 213 4.34 -24.81 20.26
N VAL A 214 4.97 -24.57 21.42
CA VAL A 214 6.04 -23.56 21.56
C VAL A 214 7.33 -24.05 20.92
N ASP A 215 8.01 -23.16 20.19
CA ASP A 215 9.37 -23.38 19.67
C ASP A 215 10.32 -22.29 20.22
N PRO A 216 11.59 -22.61 20.51
CA PRO A 216 12.56 -21.63 21.01
C PRO A 216 12.78 -20.42 20.09
N ASP A 217 12.53 -20.54 18.78
CA ASP A 217 12.64 -19.44 17.83
C ASP A 217 11.32 -18.71 17.58
N GLY A 218 10.18 -19.30 17.93
CA GLY A 218 8.86 -18.71 17.71
C GLY A 218 8.40 -17.75 18.82
N LEU A 219 7.31 -17.02 18.57
CA LEU A 219 6.70 -16.09 19.54
C LEU A 219 5.51 -16.67 20.30
N GLN A 220 5.20 -17.96 20.12
CA GLN A 220 4.06 -18.61 20.77
C GLN A 220 4.12 -18.46 22.28
N ASP A 221 2.96 -18.23 22.90
CA ASP A 221 2.76 -18.02 24.34
C ASP A 221 3.47 -16.78 24.90
N THR A 222 3.82 -15.80 24.06
CA THR A 222 4.31 -14.51 24.53
C THR A 222 3.13 -13.59 24.84
N ASP A 223 3.03 -13.14 26.09
CA ASP A 223 2.05 -12.12 26.49
C ASP A 223 2.57 -10.72 26.15
N VAL A 224 1.75 -9.92 25.48
CA VAL A 224 2.06 -8.54 25.08
C VAL A 224 0.94 -7.61 25.49
N PRO A 225 1.17 -6.29 25.63
CA PRO A 225 0.10 -5.34 25.92
C PRO A 225 -1.01 -5.40 24.88
N ALA A 226 -2.27 -5.47 25.32
CA ALA A 226 -3.43 -5.48 24.41
C ALA A 226 -3.50 -4.22 23.53
N SER A 227 -3.01 -3.08 24.03
CA SER A 227 -2.89 -1.85 23.24
C SER A 227 -1.92 -2.00 22.07
N PHE A 228 -0.85 -2.80 22.19
CA PHE A 228 0.12 -3.03 21.13
C PHE A 228 -0.47 -3.88 20.00
N ALA A 229 -1.31 -4.87 20.35
CA ALA A 229 -2.07 -5.63 19.38
C ALA A 229 -3.11 -4.76 18.66
N ALA A 230 -3.90 -3.96 19.39
CA ALA A 230 -4.85 -3.04 18.79
C ALA A 230 -4.16 -2.04 17.83
N ILE A 231 -3.01 -1.46 18.22
CA ILE A 231 -2.23 -0.56 17.35
C ILE A 231 -1.72 -1.30 16.10
N SER A 232 -1.22 -2.52 16.25
CA SER A 232 -0.68 -3.30 15.13
C SER A 232 -1.79 -3.72 14.16
N LYS A 233 -2.97 -4.08 14.66
CA LYS A 233 -4.20 -4.31 13.85
C LYS A 233 -4.60 -3.05 13.08
N ALA A 234 -4.69 -1.91 13.76
CA ALA A 234 -5.04 -0.62 13.16
C ALA A 234 -4.05 -0.23 12.06
N GLY A 235 -2.75 -0.26 12.37
CA GLY A 235 -1.69 0.12 11.46
C GLY A 235 -1.54 -0.82 10.27
N THR A 236 -1.84 -2.11 10.43
CA THR A 236 -1.88 -3.05 9.31
C THR A 236 -2.90 -2.63 8.27
N ALA A 237 -4.13 -2.34 8.70
CA ALA A 237 -5.17 -1.87 7.80
C ALA A 237 -4.78 -0.55 7.10
N SER A 238 -4.16 0.39 7.85
CA SER A 238 -3.61 1.63 7.28
C SER A 238 -2.53 1.38 6.24
N PHE A 239 -1.59 0.46 6.51
CA PHE A 239 -0.37 0.30 5.72
C PHE A 239 -0.57 -0.45 4.41
N PHE A 240 -1.54 -1.38 4.38
CA PHE A 240 -1.88 -2.10 3.17
C PHE A 240 -2.83 -1.33 2.25
N SER A 241 -3.56 -0.35 2.78
CA SER A 241 -4.62 0.35 2.04
C SER A 241 -4.12 1.57 1.27
N THR A 242 -4.59 1.72 0.05
CA THR A 242 -4.20 2.74 -0.93
C THR A 242 -5.46 3.33 -1.60
N GLN A 243 -5.30 4.15 -2.63
CA GLN A 243 -6.45 4.56 -3.44
C GLN A 243 -6.87 3.50 -4.46
N GLY A 244 -6.03 2.50 -4.73
CA GLY A 244 -6.31 1.42 -5.68
C GLY A 244 -6.72 0.09 -5.02
N ASN A 245 -6.47 -0.09 -3.72
CA ASN A 245 -6.78 -1.31 -3.00
C ASN A 245 -6.98 -1.03 -1.50
N ALA A 246 -7.78 -1.86 -0.82
CA ALA A 246 -8.01 -1.77 0.60
C ALA A 246 -8.04 -3.16 1.23
N PHE A 247 -7.18 -3.39 2.21
CA PHE A 247 -7.03 -4.69 2.87
C PHE A 247 -7.16 -4.53 4.38
N SER A 248 -7.85 -5.49 4.99
CA SER A 248 -8.01 -5.60 6.44
C SER A 248 -6.94 -6.54 7.01
N THR A 249 -6.94 -6.72 8.33
CA THR A 249 -6.13 -7.77 8.95
C THR A 249 -6.56 -9.18 8.55
N ARG A 250 -7.83 -9.40 8.14
CA ARG A 250 -8.27 -10.68 7.58
C ARG A 250 -7.66 -10.94 6.20
N THR A 251 -7.60 -9.92 5.35
CA THR A 251 -6.86 -10.03 4.08
C THR A 251 -5.40 -10.37 4.35
N ALA A 252 -4.78 -9.70 5.33
CA ALA A 252 -3.41 -9.99 5.75
C ALA A 252 -3.25 -11.43 6.26
N SER A 253 -4.18 -11.93 7.09
CA SER A 253 -4.20 -13.32 7.56
C SER A 253 -4.14 -14.32 6.41
N PHE A 254 -4.92 -14.08 5.36
CA PHE A 254 -5.08 -15.00 4.25
C PHE A 254 -3.82 -15.13 3.40
N ILE A 255 -3.04 -14.04 3.25
CA ILE A 255 -1.88 -13.97 2.34
C ILE A 255 -0.53 -14.29 3.00
N ILE A 256 -0.52 -14.63 4.29
CA ILE A 256 0.70 -14.91 5.07
C ILE A 256 0.85 -16.37 5.50
N GLN A 257 -0.01 -17.27 5.03
CA GLN A 257 -0.07 -18.66 5.48
C GLN A 257 0.79 -19.63 4.65
N GLU A 258 0.94 -20.85 5.16
CA GLU A 258 1.65 -21.95 4.49
C GLU A 258 1.03 -22.34 3.14
N HIS A 259 -0.26 -22.10 2.95
CA HIS A 259 -1.00 -22.38 1.73
C HIS A 259 -1.75 -21.14 1.24
N PHE A 260 -2.01 -21.09 -0.06
CA PHE A 260 -2.77 -20.05 -0.71
C PHE A 260 -3.67 -20.66 -1.80
N PRO A 261 -4.97 -20.81 -1.53
CA PRO A 261 -5.68 -20.42 -0.29
C PRO A 261 -5.27 -21.27 0.94
N PRO A 262 -5.43 -20.76 2.17
CA PRO A 262 -5.26 -21.55 3.39
C PRO A 262 -6.08 -22.85 3.37
N LEU A 263 -5.56 -23.89 4.03
CA LEU A 263 -6.11 -25.26 4.10
C LEU A 263 -6.19 -26.05 2.78
N ILE A 264 -5.95 -25.42 1.62
CA ILE A 264 -5.95 -26.14 0.35
C ILE A 264 -4.58 -26.81 0.16
N GLN A 265 -4.58 -28.12 0.36
CA GLN A 265 -3.39 -28.97 0.23
C GLN A 265 -2.73 -28.86 -1.14
N ASN A 266 -1.41 -29.02 -1.18
CA ASN A 266 -0.60 -28.97 -2.39
C ASN A 266 -0.73 -27.65 -3.17
N THR A 267 -0.87 -26.54 -2.44
CA THR A 267 -0.77 -25.18 -2.97
C THR A 267 0.42 -24.46 -2.37
N GLY A 268 1.00 -23.53 -3.13
CA GLY A 268 2.10 -22.70 -2.65
C GLY A 268 1.67 -21.79 -1.50
N GLY A 269 2.64 -21.13 -0.87
CA GLY A 269 2.35 -20.21 0.23
C GLY A 269 1.66 -18.94 -0.18
N GLY A 270 1.13 -18.25 0.84
CA GLY A 270 0.66 -16.88 0.69
C GLY A 270 1.74 -15.96 0.10
N PRO A 271 1.38 -15.03 -0.79
CA PRO A 271 2.36 -14.22 -1.54
C PRO A 271 3.22 -13.33 -0.63
N LEU A 272 2.73 -12.99 0.57
CA LEU A 272 3.45 -12.16 1.54
C LEU A 272 3.80 -12.93 2.81
N PHE A 273 4.01 -14.25 2.70
CA PHE A 273 4.44 -15.09 3.80
C PHE A 273 5.63 -14.48 4.57
N GLY A 274 5.44 -14.14 5.85
CA GLY A 274 6.48 -13.55 6.71
C GLY A 274 6.50 -12.02 6.78
N VAL A 275 5.62 -11.32 6.05
CA VAL A 275 5.55 -9.84 6.06
C VAL A 275 5.31 -9.23 7.45
N GLN A 276 4.74 -10.01 8.38
CA GLN A 276 4.49 -9.64 9.77
C GLN A 276 5.72 -9.06 10.46
N PHE A 277 6.92 -9.59 10.16
CA PHE A 277 8.18 -9.16 10.77
C PHE A 277 8.84 -8.00 10.02
N SER A 278 8.01 -7.06 9.58
CA SER A 278 8.39 -5.74 9.10
C SER A 278 7.73 -4.68 9.98
N GLN A 279 8.12 -3.42 9.82
CA GLN A 279 7.62 -2.29 10.61
C GLN A 279 7.91 -2.40 12.10
N LEU A 280 8.80 -3.30 12.53
CA LEU A 280 9.09 -3.54 13.94
C LEU A 280 9.68 -2.29 14.59
N PRO A 281 9.48 -2.05 15.90
CA PRO A 281 9.96 -0.83 16.55
C PRO A 281 11.47 -0.62 16.44
N CYS A 282 12.24 -1.71 16.35
CA CYS A 282 13.69 -1.67 16.14
C CYS A 282 14.13 -1.34 14.71
N SER A 283 13.23 -1.20 13.73
CA SER A 283 13.61 -0.86 12.35
C SER A 283 14.22 0.53 12.27
N ASP A 284 15.22 0.72 11.40
CA ASP A 284 15.82 2.01 11.09
C ASP A 284 15.13 2.77 9.94
N ILE A 285 14.07 2.19 9.35
CA ILE A 285 13.51 2.67 8.09
C ILE A 285 12.19 3.41 8.29
N LYS A 286 11.10 2.68 8.51
CA LYS A 286 9.78 3.31 8.68
C LYS A 286 9.66 3.81 10.11
N ILE A 287 9.29 5.07 10.29
CA ILE A 287 8.93 5.68 11.57
C ILE A 287 7.65 6.51 11.32
N PRO A 288 6.63 6.49 12.19
CA PRO A 288 6.45 5.55 13.30
C PRO A 288 6.30 4.10 12.83
N ASN A 289 6.59 3.18 13.75
CA ASN A 289 6.58 1.72 13.61
C ASN A 289 5.31 1.09 14.20
N LEU A 290 5.08 -0.20 13.94
CA LEU A 290 4.03 -0.98 14.57
C LEU A 290 4.61 -1.82 15.72
N PRO A 291 4.03 -1.80 16.93
CA PRO A 291 4.58 -2.48 18.10
C PRO A 291 4.86 -3.97 17.91
N LEU A 292 4.00 -4.68 17.16
CA LEU A 292 4.12 -6.12 16.88
C LEU A 292 4.41 -6.42 15.40
N GLY A 293 4.75 -5.39 14.61
CA GLY A 293 4.77 -5.49 13.15
C GLY A 293 3.35 -5.56 12.56
N LEU A 294 3.21 -6.19 11.38
CA LEU A 294 1.91 -6.33 10.73
C LEU A 294 1.13 -7.52 11.33
N ALA A 295 -0.19 -7.36 11.42
CA ALA A 295 -1.12 -8.28 12.08
C ALA A 295 -1.91 -9.10 11.06
N GLY A 296 -1.93 -10.42 11.23
CA GLY A 296 -2.91 -11.31 10.58
C GLY A 296 -4.16 -11.53 11.42
N ASP A 297 -4.26 -10.87 12.57
CA ASP A 297 -5.32 -11.13 13.53
C ASP A 297 -6.58 -10.30 13.20
N PRO A 298 -7.76 -10.92 12.96
CA PRO A 298 -8.98 -10.18 12.65
C PRO A 298 -9.29 -9.09 13.69
N GLY A 299 -9.86 -7.97 13.23
CA GLY A 299 -10.13 -6.81 14.10
C GLY A 299 -9.47 -5.50 13.67
N GLY A 300 -8.75 -5.48 12.54
CA GLY A 300 -8.23 -4.26 11.92
C GLY A 300 -8.91 -3.94 10.59
N VAL A 301 -9.51 -2.75 10.46
CA VAL A 301 -10.25 -2.29 9.27
C VAL A 301 -9.76 -0.89 8.85
N PRO A 302 -9.60 -0.63 7.54
CA PRO A 302 -9.10 0.66 7.08
C PRO A 302 -10.16 1.76 7.14
N ILE A 303 -9.71 2.97 7.47
CA ILE A 303 -10.53 4.18 7.57
C ILE A 303 -10.33 5.00 6.30
N TYR A 304 -11.43 5.36 5.64
CA TYR A 304 -11.45 6.25 4.49
C TYR A 304 -12.26 7.50 4.79
N LYS A 305 -11.65 8.67 4.63
CA LYS A 305 -12.34 9.96 4.77
C LYS A 305 -12.56 10.54 3.38
N ASN A 306 -13.82 10.80 3.02
CA ASN A 306 -14.19 11.27 1.69
C ASN A 306 -13.74 10.33 0.55
N GLY A 307 -13.65 9.03 0.83
CA GLY A 307 -13.16 8.02 -0.12
C GLY A 307 -11.64 8.05 -0.36
N ILE A 308 -10.87 8.70 0.52
CA ILE A 308 -9.41 8.72 0.50
C ILE A 308 -8.92 8.00 1.76
N ALA A 309 -7.95 7.11 1.60
CA ALA A 309 -7.36 6.35 2.70
C ALA A 309 -6.77 7.32 3.74
N ALA A 310 -7.30 7.26 4.96
CA ALA A 310 -7.02 8.21 6.02
C ALA A 310 -6.30 7.56 7.22
N GLY A 311 -6.45 6.25 7.39
CA GLY A 311 -5.86 5.50 8.47
C GLY A 311 -6.49 4.13 8.67
N GLY A 312 -6.56 3.69 9.92
CA GLY A 312 -7.07 2.37 10.30
C GLY A 312 -7.45 2.31 11.76
N VAL A 313 -8.45 1.48 12.07
CA VAL A 313 -8.91 1.17 13.42
C VAL A 313 -8.60 -0.29 13.73
N GLY A 314 -8.19 -0.56 14.97
CA GLY A 314 -7.85 -1.89 15.46
C GLY A 314 -8.47 -2.15 16.82
N ILE A 315 -9.01 -3.35 17.00
CA ILE A 315 -9.74 -3.79 18.19
C ILE A 315 -9.03 -5.00 18.80
N GLU A 316 -8.85 -4.99 20.12
CA GLU A 316 -8.32 -6.12 20.89
C GLU A 316 -9.14 -6.30 22.18
N GLY A 317 -9.58 -7.50 22.48
CA GLY A 317 -10.37 -7.81 23.68
C GLY A 317 -10.67 -9.28 23.92
N ASP A 318 -10.37 -10.19 22.98
CA ASP A 318 -10.52 -11.64 23.21
C ASP A 318 -9.31 -12.26 23.94
N GLY A 319 -8.16 -11.57 23.96
CA GLY A 319 -6.95 -12.00 24.66
C GLY A 319 -6.04 -12.91 23.84
N PHE A 320 -6.29 -13.07 22.54
CA PHE A 320 -5.45 -13.82 21.62
C PHE A 320 -5.01 -12.95 20.44
N TYR A 321 -3.69 -12.83 20.24
CA TYR A 321 -3.13 -12.25 19.03
C TYR A 321 -2.76 -13.35 18.05
N SER A 322 -3.67 -13.63 17.10
CA SER A 322 -3.67 -14.84 16.28
C SER A 322 -3.71 -14.55 14.77
N ILE A 323 -4.07 -15.58 14.00
CA ILE A 323 -4.42 -15.52 12.58
C ILE A 323 -5.72 -16.30 12.39
N ASP A 324 -6.46 -15.97 11.34
CA ASP A 324 -7.55 -16.79 10.82
C ASP A 324 -6.98 -17.96 10.01
N ILE A 325 -6.87 -19.13 10.65
CA ILE A 325 -6.31 -20.36 10.05
C ILE A 325 -7.30 -21.13 9.17
N ASP A 326 -8.60 -20.90 9.36
CA ASP A 326 -9.67 -21.57 8.61
C ASP A 326 -10.63 -20.52 8.03
N PRO A 327 -10.27 -19.88 6.91
CA PRO A 327 -11.12 -18.87 6.31
C PRO A 327 -12.41 -19.45 5.70
N SER A 328 -12.60 -20.78 5.69
CA SER A 328 -13.76 -21.44 5.08
C SER A 328 -14.98 -21.49 5.99
N ASP A 329 -14.78 -21.26 7.29
CA ASP A 329 -15.85 -21.30 8.30
C ASP A 329 -16.66 -19.99 8.40
N PHE A 330 -16.19 -18.92 7.73
CA PHE A 330 -16.79 -17.59 7.75
C PHE A 330 -17.08 -17.07 9.17
N ASP A 331 -16.13 -17.29 10.08
CA ASP A 331 -16.22 -16.87 11.47
C ASP A 331 -16.67 -15.40 11.65
N GLN A 332 -17.31 -15.15 12.79
CA GLN A 332 -17.81 -13.83 13.17
C GLN A 332 -17.04 -13.31 14.38
N SER A 333 -15.74 -13.03 14.19
CA SER A 333 -14.89 -12.44 15.23
C SER A 333 -15.54 -11.19 15.84
N PRO A 334 -15.78 -11.16 17.17
CA PRO A 334 -16.35 -9.99 17.84
C PRO A 334 -15.54 -8.71 17.62
N GLU A 335 -14.22 -8.83 17.52
CA GLU A 335 -13.31 -7.71 17.30
C GLU A 335 -13.46 -7.14 15.90
N GLU A 336 -13.63 -8.00 14.88
CA GLU A 336 -13.92 -7.58 13.52
C GLU A 336 -15.29 -6.87 13.43
N ILE A 337 -16.32 -7.40 14.09
CA ILE A 337 -17.65 -6.76 14.13
C ILE A 337 -17.57 -5.36 14.74
N ILE A 338 -16.79 -5.18 15.80
CA ILE A 338 -16.58 -3.88 16.45
C ILE A 338 -15.79 -2.96 15.52
N ALA A 339 -14.75 -3.46 14.85
CA ALA A 339 -13.92 -2.68 13.93
C ALA A 339 -14.73 -2.16 12.74
N VAL A 340 -15.60 -2.99 12.15
CA VAL A 340 -16.51 -2.57 11.07
C VAL A 340 -17.45 -1.47 11.56
N ALA A 341 -18.09 -1.65 12.72
CA ALA A 341 -18.98 -0.63 13.28
C ALA A 341 -18.27 0.69 13.60
N ALA A 342 -16.99 0.64 13.99
CA ALA A 342 -16.16 1.81 14.25
C ALA A 342 -15.87 2.67 13.00
N THR A 343 -16.10 2.13 11.81
CA THR A 343 -15.88 2.85 10.53
C THR A 343 -17.14 3.46 9.94
N GLN A 344 -18.24 3.53 10.71
CA GLN A 344 -19.49 4.13 10.22
C GLN A 344 -19.29 5.63 9.88
N GLY A 345 -19.51 6.00 8.62
CA GLY A 345 -19.21 7.33 8.06
C GLY A 345 -17.77 7.50 7.55
N PHE A 346 -16.94 6.47 7.66
CA PHE A 346 -15.56 6.41 7.19
C PHE A 346 -15.26 5.12 6.43
N GLU A 347 -16.28 4.56 5.78
CA GLU A 347 -16.23 3.23 5.20
C GLU A 347 -15.27 3.18 4.01
N THR A 348 -14.61 2.03 3.88
CA THR A 348 -13.81 1.72 2.70
C THR A 348 -14.68 1.70 1.44
N PRO A 349 -14.28 2.38 0.34
CA PRO A 349 -15.00 2.28 -0.93
C PRO A 349 -15.14 0.83 -1.40
N ALA A 350 -16.36 0.43 -1.74
CA ALA A 350 -16.68 -0.98 -1.95
C ALA A 350 -15.91 -1.61 -3.11
N ASP A 351 -15.55 -0.83 -4.12
CA ASP A 351 -14.91 -1.27 -5.36
C ASP A 351 -13.43 -1.63 -5.20
N ILE A 352 -12.75 -1.14 -4.16
CA ILE A 352 -11.31 -1.39 -3.92
C ILE A 352 -11.05 -2.34 -2.75
N ARG A 353 -12.09 -2.85 -2.09
CA ARG A 353 -11.94 -3.81 -0.98
C ARG A 353 -11.29 -5.12 -1.44
N GLY A 354 -10.64 -5.83 -0.51
CA GLY A 354 -10.01 -7.12 -0.77
C GLY A 354 -10.92 -8.14 -1.46
N ASP A 355 -12.19 -8.17 -1.09
CA ASP A 355 -13.22 -9.03 -1.69
C ASP A 355 -13.60 -8.64 -3.13
N GLN A 356 -13.07 -7.55 -3.67
CA GLN A 356 -13.14 -7.19 -5.10
C GLN A 356 -11.81 -7.41 -5.85
N ILE A 357 -10.78 -7.88 -5.16
CA ILE A 357 -9.43 -8.09 -5.71
C ILE A 357 -9.15 -9.57 -5.86
N LEU A 358 -8.56 -9.95 -7.00
CA LEU A 358 -8.11 -11.30 -7.28
C LEU A 358 -6.58 -11.34 -7.29
N ALA A 359 -5.99 -12.27 -6.54
CA ALA A 359 -4.58 -12.62 -6.61
C ALA A 359 -4.47 -14.06 -7.13
N ASP A 360 -3.78 -14.26 -8.25
CA ASP A 360 -3.71 -15.57 -8.95
C ASP A 360 -5.08 -16.23 -9.18
N GLY A 361 -6.11 -15.40 -9.45
CA GLY A 361 -7.48 -15.86 -9.67
C GLY A 361 -8.27 -16.17 -8.38
N ILE A 362 -7.65 -16.04 -7.21
CA ILE A 362 -8.27 -16.24 -5.90
C ILE A 362 -8.75 -14.90 -5.36
N ARG A 363 -10.01 -14.85 -4.93
CA ARG A 363 -10.58 -13.66 -4.27
C ARG A 363 -10.04 -13.54 -2.86
N LEU A 364 -9.53 -12.36 -2.51
CA LEU A 364 -9.05 -12.10 -1.16
C LEU A 364 -10.23 -11.82 -0.23
N PRO A 365 -10.20 -12.24 1.05
CA PRO A 365 -11.22 -11.82 2.00
C PRO A 365 -11.01 -10.36 2.38
N PHE A 366 -12.07 -9.68 2.84
CA PHE A 366 -11.99 -8.35 3.44
C PHE A 366 -12.50 -8.36 4.88
N VAL A 367 -13.79 -8.57 5.10
CA VAL A 367 -14.36 -8.81 6.44
C VAL A 367 -15.47 -9.85 6.31
N ASN A 368 -15.68 -10.67 7.34
CA ASN A 368 -16.84 -11.56 7.42
C ASN A 368 -18.02 -10.86 8.13
N ALA A 369 -17.71 -9.89 8.99
CA ALA A 369 -18.71 -9.10 9.71
C ALA A 369 -19.57 -8.25 8.77
N GLN A 370 -20.89 -8.24 9.02
CA GLN A 370 -21.83 -7.36 8.34
C GLN A 370 -21.86 -5.96 8.97
N ALA A 371 -21.91 -4.93 8.13
CA ALA A 371 -22.12 -3.56 8.59
C ALA A 371 -23.47 -3.44 9.32
N SER A 372 -23.44 -2.87 10.52
CA SER A 372 -24.62 -2.63 11.34
C SER A 372 -24.55 -1.23 11.92
N ALA A 373 -25.65 -0.48 11.86
CA ALA A 373 -25.71 0.87 12.43
C ALA A 373 -25.43 0.83 13.94
N VAL A 374 -24.56 1.73 14.41
CA VAL A 374 -24.26 1.92 15.83
C VAL A 374 -24.59 3.35 16.24
N THR A 375 -25.26 3.50 17.38
CA THR A 375 -25.44 4.80 18.02
C THR A 375 -24.26 5.04 18.94
N ALA A 376 -23.36 5.95 18.56
CA ALA A 376 -22.21 6.33 19.37
C ALA A 376 -22.66 7.17 20.58
N GLY A 377 -22.15 6.85 21.77
CA GLY A 377 -22.31 7.70 22.95
C GLY A 377 -21.41 8.95 22.88
N ALA A 378 -21.63 9.92 23.75
CA ALA A 378 -20.72 11.06 23.86
C ALA A 378 -19.34 10.58 24.35
N PHE A 379 -18.26 10.97 23.66
CA PHE A 379 -16.90 10.48 23.95
C PHE A 379 -16.49 10.63 25.42
N ALA A 380 -16.82 11.76 26.05
CA ALA A 380 -16.52 12.04 27.46
C ALA A 380 -17.25 11.12 28.47
N SER A 381 -18.26 10.37 28.02
CA SER A 381 -19.08 9.48 28.85
C SER A 381 -18.81 7.99 28.60
N LEU A 382 -17.85 7.66 27.74
CA LEU A 382 -17.53 6.27 27.41
C LEU A 382 -16.95 5.54 28.65
N PRO A 383 -17.32 4.27 28.91
CA PRO A 383 -16.83 3.51 30.04
C PRO A 383 -15.39 3.01 29.82
N GLY A 384 -14.41 3.82 30.20
CA GLY A 384 -13.00 3.50 30.06
C GLY A 384 -12.12 4.73 30.19
N THR A 385 -10.86 4.59 29.78
CA THR A 385 -9.88 5.67 29.82
C THR A 385 -9.07 5.73 28.53
N VAL A 386 -8.66 6.94 28.15
CA VAL A 386 -7.64 7.15 27.11
C VAL A 386 -6.30 6.73 27.67
N ASP A 387 -5.50 5.98 26.90
CA ASP A 387 -4.12 5.67 27.25
C ASP A 387 -3.29 6.97 27.22
N PRO A 388 -2.67 7.39 28.34
CA PRO A 388 -1.91 8.63 28.38
C PRO A 388 -0.69 8.63 27.45
N SER A 389 -0.19 7.45 27.04
CA SER A 389 0.92 7.32 26.08
C SER A 389 0.47 7.61 24.65
N PHE A 390 -0.83 7.51 24.38
CA PHE A 390 -1.45 7.66 23.06
C PHE A 390 -2.72 8.53 23.15
N PRO A 391 -2.57 9.82 23.49
CA PRO A 391 -3.70 10.72 23.64
C PRO A 391 -4.43 10.92 22.32
N VAL A 392 -5.72 11.29 22.41
CA VAL A 392 -6.52 11.63 21.23
C VAL A 392 -6.01 12.92 20.59
N ARG A 393 -5.68 12.87 19.29
CA ARG A 393 -5.08 13.98 18.54
C ARG A 393 -5.45 13.95 17.05
N ASN A 394 -5.22 15.07 16.38
CA ASN A 394 -5.28 15.16 14.92
C ASN A 394 -4.13 14.36 14.27
N ALA A 395 -4.35 13.91 13.04
CA ALA A 395 -3.28 13.36 12.20
C ALA A 395 -2.18 14.40 11.94
N ALA A 396 -0.95 13.91 11.86
CA ALA A 396 0.21 14.74 11.53
C ALA A 396 0.30 14.97 10.01
N ALA A 397 1.11 15.94 9.61
CA ALA A 397 1.51 16.05 8.21
C ALA A 397 2.31 14.82 7.79
N SER A 398 2.12 14.40 6.54
CA SER A 398 2.88 13.30 5.93
C SER A 398 4.39 13.54 6.06
N ILE A 399 5.14 12.49 6.41
CA ILE A 399 6.61 12.54 6.37
C ILE A 399 7.13 12.53 4.93
N PHE A 400 6.28 12.11 3.99
CA PHE A 400 6.62 12.02 2.58
C PHE A 400 6.40 13.37 1.87
N SER A 401 7.39 13.78 1.10
CA SER A 401 7.29 14.94 0.21
C SER A 401 7.17 14.47 -1.24
N PRO A 402 6.34 15.11 -2.09
CA PRO A 402 6.24 14.75 -3.51
C PRO A 402 7.57 14.91 -4.25
N LEU A 403 7.85 13.99 -5.18
CA LEU A 403 8.99 14.05 -6.11
C LEU A 403 8.58 13.40 -7.44
N THR A 404 8.87 14.04 -8.56
CA THR A 404 8.81 13.38 -9.88
C THR A 404 10.22 12.95 -10.28
N LEU A 405 10.47 11.64 -10.33
CA LEU A 405 11.76 11.08 -10.70
C LEU A 405 11.69 10.62 -12.16
N ALA A 406 12.42 11.31 -13.05
CA ALA A 406 12.51 10.97 -14.48
C ALA A 406 11.14 10.74 -15.17
N GLY A 407 10.16 11.59 -14.86
CA GLY A 407 8.80 11.52 -15.41
C GLY A 407 7.85 10.60 -14.64
N VAL A 408 8.30 9.93 -13.58
CA VAL A 408 7.46 9.08 -12.72
C VAL A 408 7.05 9.87 -11.47
N PRO A 409 5.74 10.15 -11.27
CA PRO A 409 5.24 10.78 -10.06
C PRO A 409 5.43 9.86 -8.84
N GLY A 410 5.92 10.44 -7.76
CA GLY A 410 6.14 9.72 -6.52
C GLY A 410 6.37 10.65 -5.34
N ARG A 411 6.98 10.08 -4.31
CA ARG A 411 7.26 10.73 -3.04
C ARG A 411 8.56 10.20 -2.44
N ILE A 412 9.16 11.01 -1.59
CA ILE A 412 10.41 10.71 -0.89
C ILE A 412 10.28 11.01 0.60
N ASP A 413 11.11 10.34 1.38
CA ASP A 413 11.47 10.74 2.73
C ASP A 413 12.84 11.41 2.65
N SER A 414 12.96 12.63 3.21
CA SER A 414 14.20 13.41 3.21
C SER A 414 15.40 12.71 3.86
N ARG A 415 15.18 11.68 4.68
CA ARG A 415 16.26 10.85 5.26
C ARG A 415 16.99 10.01 4.21
N PHE A 416 16.34 9.69 3.10
CA PHE A 416 16.85 8.79 2.06
C PHE A 416 16.97 9.46 0.69
N TYR A 417 16.81 10.80 0.64
CA TYR A 417 16.98 11.62 -0.54
C TYR A 417 17.70 12.94 -0.18
N PRO A 418 18.71 13.41 -0.94
CA PRO A 418 19.19 12.86 -2.21
C PRO A 418 19.90 11.51 -2.07
N PHE A 419 19.91 10.73 -3.14
CA PHE A 419 20.61 9.44 -3.17
C PHE A 419 22.12 9.64 -2.98
N LYS A 420 22.77 8.72 -2.27
CA LYS A 420 24.15 8.90 -1.77
C LYS A 420 25.11 7.82 -2.24
N ASN A 421 26.40 8.13 -2.16
CA ASN A 421 27.49 7.18 -2.39
C ASN A 421 27.49 6.09 -1.31
N SER A 422 27.91 4.87 -1.65
CA SER A 422 28.22 3.87 -0.63
C SER A 422 29.39 4.35 0.26
N PRO A 423 29.24 4.26 1.59
CA PRO A 423 30.32 4.54 2.53
C PRO A 423 31.42 3.47 2.52
N SER A 424 31.24 2.36 1.79
CA SER A 424 32.23 1.28 1.69
C SER A 424 33.62 1.80 1.34
N ALA A 425 34.66 1.24 1.98
CA ALA A 425 36.05 1.50 1.64
C ALA A 425 36.50 0.75 0.37
N ASN A 426 35.70 -0.19 -0.14
CA ASN A 426 36.01 -0.91 -1.38
C ASN A 426 35.98 0.08 -2.57
N PRO A 427 37.03 0.14 -3.40
CA PRO A 427 37.03 0.99 -4.60
C PRO A 427 35.94 0.58 -5.61
N VAL A 428 35.56 -0.70 -5.64
CA VAL A 428 34.42 -1.19 -6.42
C VAL A 428 33.17 -1.10 -5.54
N LYS A 429 32.46 0.02 -5.67
CA LYS A 429 31.22 0.32 -4.95
C LYS A 429 30.25 1.13 -5.80
N LEU A 430 29.02 1.25 -5.31
CA LEU A 430 28.00 2.13 -5.88
C LEU A 430 28.30 3.61 -5.52
N ASN A 431 28.24 4.48 -6.53
CA ASN A 431 28.20 5.92 -6.34
C ASN A 431 26.77 6.47 -6.47
N ALA A 432 26.56 7.74 -6.09
CA ALA A 432 25.23 8.37 -6.09
C ALA A 432 24.56 8.40 -7.48
N SER A 433 25.33 8.57 -8.56
CA SER A 433 24.80 8.53 -9.92
C SER A 433 24.30 7.14 -10.31
N GLU A 434 25.02 6.10 -9.89
CA GLU A 434 24.63 4.70 -10.12
C GLU A 434 23.38 4.35 -9.31
N VAL A 435 23.29 4.80 -8.05
CA VAL A 435 22.07 4.64 -7.24
C VAL A 435 20.88 5.36 -7.90
N ASN A 436 21.09 6.57 -8.41
CA ASN A 436 20.06 7.30 -9.15
C ASN A 436 19.62 6.55 -10.42
N GLN A 437 20.56 5.97 -11.18
CA GLN A 437 20.27 5.17 -12.36
C GLN A 437 19.40 3.95 -12.00
N ILE A 438 19.81 3.16 -11.00
CA ILE A 438 19.11 1.94 -10.56
C ILE A 438 17.68 2.27 -10.15
N ILE A 439 17.49 3.28 -9.29
CA ILE A 439 16.17 3.67 -8.81
C ILE A 439 15.31 4.24 -9.94
N THR A 440 15.90 5.02 -10.85
CA THR A 440 15.19 5.60 -12.01
C THR A 440 14.69 4.50 -12.95
N GLN A 441 15.53 3.52 -13.27
CA GLN A 441 15.16 2.39 -14.14
C GLN A 441 14.01 1.59 -13.54
N ALA A 442 14.08 1.29 -12.24
CA ALA A 442 13.01 0.62 -11.51
C ALA A 442 11.71 1.45 -11.52
N ALA A 443 11.79 2.75 -11.23
CA ALA A 443 10.62 3.63 -11.24
C ALA A 443 9.94 3.68 -12.62
N GLN A 444 10.72 3.79 -13.69
CA GLN A 444 10.21 3.79 -15.07
C GLN A 444 9.56 2.45 -15.42
N GLN A 445 10.16 1.33 -15.00
CA GLN A 445 9.54 0.02 -15.19
C GLN A 445 8.22 -0.10 -14.44
N ALA A 446 8.14 0.36 -13.18
CA ALA A 446 6.90 0.37 -12.41
C ALA A 446 5.79 1.15 -13.15
N PHE A 447 6.13 2.29 -13.72
CA PHE A 447 5.19 3.18 -14.41
C PHE A 447 4.60 2.62 -15.71
N ILE A 448 5.18 1.56 -16.28
CA ILE A 448 4.63 0.85 -17.45
C ILE A 448 4.11 -0.55 -17.10
N THR A 449 4.30 -1.00 -15.86
CA THR A 449 3.87 -2.31 -15.39
C THR A 449 2.45 -2.20 -14.84
N ARG A 450 1.57 -3.14 -15.21
CA ARG A 450 0.22 -3.27 -14.67
C ARG A 450 0.27 -3.78 -13.23
N ALA A 451 -0.45 -3.11 -12.35
CA ALA A 451 -0.64 -3.51 -10.97
C ALA A 451 -1.36 -4.88 -10.87
N ALA A 452 -0.98 -5.69 -9.89
CA ALA A 452 -1.63 -6.98 -9.63
C ALA A 452 -2.94 -6.82 -8.84
N ILE A 453 -2.93 -5.96 -7.83
CA ILE A 453 -3.94 -5.95 -6.77
C ILE A 453 -4.75 -4.65 -6.72
N ARG A 454 -4.75 -3.87 -7.80
CA ARG A 454 -5.40 -2.56 -7.82
C ARG A 454 -6.62 -2.52 -8.72
N ARG A 455 -7.55 -1.64 -8.35
CA ARG A 455 -8.67 -1.20 -9.18
C ARG A 455 -8.60 0.33 -9.40
N PRO A 456 -9.06 0.83 -10.57
CA PRO A 456 -9.54 0.05 -11.73
C PRO A 456 -8.44 -0.80 -12.35
N LEU A 457 -8.83 -1.89 -13.04
CA LEU A 457 -7.89 -2.72 -13.78
C LEU A 457 -7.17 -1.86 -14.82
N GLY A 458 -5.88 -2.13 -15.04
CA GLY A 458 -5.04 -1.28 -15.90
C GLY A 458 -4.24 -0.20 -15.18
N SER A 459 -4.52 -0.03 -13.88
CA SER A 459 -3.69 0.78 -12.99
C SER A 459 -2.22 0.35 -13.06
N ARG A 460 -1.33 1.34 -13.00
CA ARG A 460 0.12 1.14 -12.98
C ARG A 460 0.57 0.59 -11.63
N ALA A 461 1.69 -0.11 -11.65
CA ALA A 461 2.29 -0.67 -10.46
C ALA A 461 2.77 0.45 -9.53
N GLU A 462 2.40 0.36 -8.26
CA GLU A 462 2.72 1.31 -7.21
C GLU A 462 3.58 0.63 -6.14
N VAL A 463 4.85 1.05 -6.04
CA VAL A 463 5.89 0.35 -5.28
C VAL A 463 6.82 1.30 -4.53
N ASN A 464 7.44 0.76 -3.48
CA ASN A 464 8.60 1.35 -2.82
C ASN A 464 9.86 0.70 -3.39
N ILE A 465 10.87 1.51 -3.68
CA ILE A 465 12.11 1.12 -4.36
C ILE A 465 13.28 1.50 -3.47
N ALA A 466 14.04 0.52 -3.01
CA ALA A 466 15.18 0.74 -2.13
C ALA A 466 16.47 0.16 -2.72
N VAL A 467 17.57 0.89 -2.55
CA VAL A 467 18.93 0.41 -2.86
C VAL A 467 19.78 0.47 -1.59
N VAL A 468 20.48 -0.64 -1.30
CA VAL A 468 21.45 -0.75 -0.21
C VAL A 468 22.81 -1.13 -0.77
N ASP A 469 23.89 -0.81 -0.05
CA ASP A 469 25.21 -1.35 -0.35
C ASP A 469 25.41 -2.78 0.19
N ALA A 470 26.56 -3.38 -0.09
CA ALA A 470 26.87 -4.76 0.31
C ALA A 470 26.92 -4.98 1.85
N ALA A 471 26.98 -3.90 2.64
CA ALA A 471 26.90 -3.95 4.09
C ALA A 471 25.50 -3.64 4.62
N GLY A 472 24.50 -3.52 3.75
CA GLY A 472 23.11 -3.23 4.11
C GLY A 472 22.84 -1.75 4.42
N VAL A 473 23.77 -0.84 4.13
CA VAL A 473 23.55 0.60 4.31
C VAL A 473 22.62 1.11 3.21
N VAL A 474 21.50 1.73 3.58
CA VAL A 474 20.56 2.32 2.62
C VAL A 474 21.19 3.50 1.90
N LEU A 475 21.21 3.46 0.57
CA LEU A 475 21.76 4.49 -0.31
C LEU A 475 20.70 5.40 -0.93
N GLY A 476 19.46 4.92 -1.01
CA GLY A 476 18.34 5.70 -1.51
C GLY A 476 17.03 4.93 -1.44
N ILE A 477 15.92 5.66 -1.25
CA ILE A 477 14.56 5.14 -1.36
C ILE A 477 13.72 6.10 -2.20
N PHE A 478 12.97 5.57 -3.14
CA PHE A 478 11.92 6.29 -3.87
C PHE A 478 10.62 5.50 -3.80
N THR A 479 9.51 6.21 -3.64
CA THR A 479 8.19 5.60 -3.51
C THR A 479 7.29 6.18 -4.60
N THR A 480 6.63 5.34 -5.40
CA THR A 480 5.64 5.84 -6.36
C THR A 480 4.43 6.42 -5.63
N GLN A 481 3.63 7.24 -6.32
CA GLN A 481 2.68 8.17 -5.72
C GLN A 481 1.74 7.55 -4.68
N ASP A 482 1.22 6.35 -4.94
CA ASP A 482 0.22 5.64 -4.13
C ASP A 482 0.69 4.23 -3.71
N ALA A 483 2.00 4.03 -3.65
CA ALA A 483 2.55 2.81 -3.09
C ALA A 483 2.05 2.59 -1.66
N PRO A 484 1.73 1.36 -1.26
CA PRO A 484 1.32 1.06 0.10
C PRO A 484 2.49 1.28 1.08
N ILE A 485 2.16 1.75 2.30
CA ILE A 485 3.16 2.15 3.30
C ILE A 485 3.96 0.96 3.83
N PHE A 486 3.36 -0.23 3.90
CA PHE A 486 4.08 -1.43 4.36
C PHE A 486 5.33 -1.70 3.50
N GLY A 487 5.29 -1.36 2.21
CA GLY A 487 6.40 -1.59 1.29
C GLY A 487 7.65 -0.76 1.61
N PHE A 488 7.53 0.32 2.39
CA PHE A 488 8.65 1.22 2.67
C PHE A 488 9.77 0.53 3.46
N ASP A 489 9.44 -0.14 4.57
CA ASP A 489 10.42 -0.96 5.32
C ASP A 489 10.75 -2.27 4.59
N VAL A 490 9.73 -2.91 4.00
CA VAL A 490 9.89 -4.22 3.32
C VAL A 490 10.85 -4.12 2.14
N SER A 491 10.80 -3.06 1.33
CA SER A 491 11.72 -2.88 0.20
C SER A 491 13.19 -2.87 0.65
N VAL A 492 13.49 -2.25 1.79
CA VAL A 492 14.83 -2.27 2.39
C VAL A 492 15.18 -3.64 2.96
N GLN A 493 14.27 -4.30 3.69
CA GLN A 493 14.49 -5.68 4.15
C GLN A 493 14.83 -6.59 2.97
N LYS A 494 14.10 -6.46 1.86
CA LYS A 494 14.33 -7.26 0.66
C LYS A 494 15.70 -6.99 0.04
N ALA A 495 16.07 -5.72 -0.10
CA ALA A 495 17.37 -5.31 -0.62
C ALA A 495 18.53 -5.83 0.25
N ARG A 496 18.40 -5.73 1.59
CA ARG A 496 19.36 -6.26 2.56
C ARG A 496 19.46 -7.77 2.51
N THR A 497 18.34 -8.46 2.34
CA THR A 497 18.31 -9.93 2.27
C THR A 497 19.08 -10.43 1.05
N ALA A 498 18.78 -9.90 -0.16
CA ALA A 498 19.49 -10.27 -1.37
C ALA A 498 21.01 -9.97 -1.28
N ALA A 499 21.38 -8.80 -0.76
CA ALA A 499 22.78 -8.44 -0.56
C ALA A 499 23.48 -9.34 0.47
N PHE A 500 22.84 -9.59 1.61
CA PHE A 500 23.42 -10.38 2.70
C PHE A 500 23.64 -11.84 2.29
N PHE A 501 22.62 -12.54 1.78
CA PHE A 501 22.76 -13.96 1.44
C PHE A 501 23.73 -14.19 0.27
N SER A 502 23.92 -13.18 -0.59
CA SER A 502 24.93 -13.20 -1.66
C SER A 502 26.35 -12.84 -1.19
N SER A 503 26.53 -12.46 0.08
CA SER A 503 27.81 -12.01 0.61
C SER A 503 28.76 -13.16 0.92
N PRO A 504 30.08 -12.99 0.70
CA PRO A 504 31.10 -13.95 1.11
C PRO A 504 31.13 -14.28 2.61
N THR A 505 30.56 -13.40 3.45
CA THR A 505 30.59 -13.55 4.90
C THR A 505 29.27 -13.99 5.51
N ALA A 506 28.23 -14.27 4.72
CA ALA A 506 26.88 -14.53 5.20
C ALA A 506 26.83 -15.69 6.21
N GLY A 507 27.40 -16.84 5.84
CA GLY A 507 27.44 -18.03 6.70
C GLY A 507 28.26 -17.81 7.96
N ALA A 508 29.40 -17.09 7.87
CA ALA A 508 30.22 -16.77 9.03
C ALA A 508 29.49 -15.83 10.01
N GLN A 509 28.79 -14.82 9.49
CA GLN A 509 28.00 -13.89 10.31
C GLN A 509 26.82 -14.59 10.98
N LEU A 510 26.10 -15.47 10.29
CA LEU A 510 25.04 -16.29 10.90
C LEU A 510 25.58 -17.16 12.04
N ARG A 511 26.71 -17.82 11.84
CA ARG A 511 27.34 -18.68 12.86
C ARG A 511 27.86 -17.90 14.07
N ALA A 512 28.31 -16.66 13.88
CA ALA A 512 28.85 -15.84 14.96
C ALA A 512 27.76 -15.10 15.75
N ALA A 513 26.64 -14.75 15.10
CA ALA A 513 25.62 -13.91 15.69
C ALA A 513 24.88 -14.59 16.85
N GLN A 514 24.54 -13.78 17.86
CA GLN A 514 23.77 -14.17 19.05
C GLN A 514 24.28 -15.46 19.73
N GLY A 515 25.61 -15.60 19.85
CA GLY A 515 26.21 -16.74 20.54
C GLY A 515 26.06 -18.08 19.82
N GLY A 516 25.94 -18.06 18.49
CA GLY A 516 25.79 -19.27 17.67
C GLY A 516 24.35 -19.76 17.50
N ARG A 517 23.36 -18.94 17.87
CA ARG A 517 21.93 -19.28 17.76
C ARG A 517 21.54 -19.75 16.35
N PHE A 518 22.17 -19.20 15.31
CA PHE A 518 21.80 -19.51 13.92
C PHE A 518 22.67 -20.57 13.24
N ILE A 519 23.55 -21.25 13.99
CA ILE A 519 24.34 -22.38 13.50
C ILE A 519 23.44 -23.47 12.86
N PRO A 520 22.30 -23.87 13.44
CA PRO A 520 21.44 -24.89 12.84
C PRO A 520 20.94 -24.55 11.44
N TYR A 521 20.61 -23.28 11.16
CA TYR A 521 20.18 -22.83 9.83
C TYR A 521 21.34 -22.84 8.83
N ALA A 522 22.54 -22.41 9.25
CA ALA A 522 23.73 -22.44 8.43
C ALA A 522 24.18 -23.89 8.11
N ASP A 523 24.02 -24.81 9.07
CA ASP A 523 24.30 -26.24 8.89
C ASP A 523 23.27 -26.90 7.97
N ALA A 524 21.97 -26.59 8.13
CA ALA A 524 20.92 -27.08 7.25
C ALA A 524 21.14 -26.63 5.80
N ALA A 525 21.47 -25.35 5.58
CA ALA A 525 21.82 -24.85 4.25
C ALA A 525 23.03 -25.58 3.65
N ALA A 526 24.09 -25.77 4.44
CA ALA A 526 25.29 -26.49 3.99
C ALA A 526 24.99 -27.96 3.64
N ALA A 527 24.14 -28.63 4.41
CA ALA A 527 23.69 -30.00 4.14
C ALA A 527 22.91 -30.11 2.83
N ASP A 528 22.17 -29.06 2.46
CA ASP A 528 21.48 -28.92 1.18
C ASP A 528 22.39 -28.45 0.03
N GLY A 529 23.69 -28.33 0.25
CA GLY A 529 24.67 -27.87 -0.75
C GLY A 529 24.64 -26.36 -1.00
N ILE A 530 23.89 -25.60 -0.19
CA ILE A 530 23.78 -24.15 -0.27
C ILE A 530 24.90 -23.50 0.52
N LYS A 531 25.89 -22.97 -0.20
CA LYS A 531 27.03 -22.28 0.38
C LYS A 531 26.72 -20.79 0.56
N LEU A 532 26.80 -20.33 1.80
CA LEU A 532 26.63 -18.93 2.19
C LEU A 532 27.98 -18.20 2.24
N ASP A 533 28.76 -18.33 1.17
CA ASP A 533 30.16 -17.88 1.02
C ASP A 533 30.38 -17.01 -0.23
N GLY A 534 29.30 -16.46 -0.79
CA GLY A 534 29.33 -15.58 -1.96
C GLY A 534 29.50 -16.29 -3.30
N THR A 535 29.52 -17.63 -3.33
CA THR A 535 29.52 -18.41 -4.57
C THR A 535 28.15 -18.49 -5.24
N ILE A 536 27.09 -18.06 -4.55
CA ILE A 536 25.70 -18.03 -5.03
C ILE A 536 25.14 -16.61 -4.84
N ALA A 537 24.55 -16.05 -5.89
CA ALA A 537 23.80 -14.81 -5.87
C ALA A 537 22.31 -15.10 -5.66
N PHE A 538 21.77 -14.72 -4.51
CA PHE A 538 20.39 -14.99 -4.10
C PHE A 538 19.48 -13.79 -4.34
N SER A 539 18.36 -14.03 -4.99
CA SER A 539 17.18 -13.15 -4.91
C SER A 539 16.32 -13.53 -3.71
N ASP A 540 15.39 -12.68 -3.31
CA ASP A 540 14.44 -13.07 -2.26
C ASP A 540 13.42 -14.10 -2.71
N ARG A 541 13.24 -14.31 -4.02
CA ARG A 541 12.48 -15.47 -4.48
C ARG A 541 13.17 -16.78 -4.09
N ALA A 542 14.49 -16.87 -4.25
CA ALA A 542 15.26 -18.02 -3.76
C ALA A 542 15.22 -18.14 -2.24
N ASN A 543 15.46 -17.04 -1.52
CA ASN A 543 15.44 -17.03 -0.05
C ASN A 543 14.07 -17.45 0.48
N GLY A 544 12.99 -16.95 -0.13
CA GLY A 544 11.62 -17.33 0.20
C GLY A 544 11.34 -18.80 -0.05
N PHE A 545 11.80 -19.32 -1.19
CA PHE A 545 11.69 -20.75 -1.51
C PHE A 545 12.41 -21.63 -0.48
N LEU A 546 13.58 -21.22 0.00
CA LEU A 546 14.33 -21.91 1.07
C LEU A 546 13.72 -21.75 2.48
N SER A 547 12.74 -20.84 2.64
CA SER A 547 12.08 -20.52 3.91
C SER A 547 10.70 -21.15 4.04
N ARG A 548 10.33 -22.06 3.12
CA ARG A 548 9.03 -22.72 3.10
C ARG A 548 8.99 -23.92 4.07
N PRO A 549 7.83 -24.16 4.73
CA PRO A 549 7.65 -25.34 5.58
C PRO A 549 7.57 -26.64 4.78
N PHE A 550 7.32 -26.51 3.47
CA PHE A 550 7.34 -27.56 2.46
C PHE A 550 8.35 -27.16 1.40
N PHE A 551 9.39 -27.98 1.19
CA PHE A 551 10.39 -27.76 0.15
C PHE A 551 10.43 -28.95 -0.81
N PRO A 552 10.06 -28.76 -2.10
CA PRO A 552 9.67 -27.49 -2.73
C PRO A 552 8.28 -27.02 -2.30
N ASP A 553 8.01 -25.71 -2.51
CA ASP A 553 6.73 -25.11 -2.16
C ASP A 553 5.56 -25.77 -2.90
N GLY A 554 4.41 -25.89 -2.23
CA GLY A 554 3.21 -26.49 -2.80
C GLY A 554 3.22 -28.01 -2.94
N ILE A 555 4.17 -28.71 -2.31
CA ILE A 555 4.16 -30.18 -2.22
C ILE A 555 4.12 -30.59 -0.75
N ASP A 556 2.93 -30.98 -0.28
CA ASP A 556 2.71 -31.34 1.11
C ASP A 556 3.49 -32.61 1.48
N GLY A 557 3.87 -32.73 2.76
CA GLY A 557 4.65 -33.86 3.27
C GLY A 557 6.13 -33.85 2.88
N SER A 558 6.56 -32.88 2.07
CA SER A 558 7.99 -32.64 1.82
C SER A 558 8.70 -32.11 3.07
N GLN A 559 10.03 -32.29 3.12
CA GLN A 559 10.85 -31.72 4.17
C GLN A 559 10.85 -30.19 4.09
N HIS A 560 10.93 -29.50 5.22
CA HIS A 560 11.05 -28.04 5.23
C HIS A 560 12.36 -27.56 4.59
N GLY A 561 12.35 -26.32 4.10
CA GLY A 561 13.55 -25.65 3.60
C GLY A 561 14.54 -25.31 4.73
N PRO A 562 15.83 -25.10 4.42
CA PRO A 562 16.88 -24.94 5.42
C PRO A 562 16.72 -23.70 6.31
N ASN A 563 15.98 -22.68 5.84
CA ASN A 563 15.68 -21.46 6.61
C ASN A 563 14.33 -21.52 7.34
N SER A 564 13.59 -22.62 7.22
CA SER A 564 12.24 -22.78 7.75
C SER A 564 12.19 -23.72 8.96
N LYS A 565 10.97 -23.96 9.43
CA LYS A 565 10.63 -24.92 10.49
C LYS A 565 9.79 -26.06 9.92
N PRO A 566 9.82 -27.25 10.55
CA PRO A 566 8.84 -28.30 10.28
C PRO A 566 7.40 -27.81 10.46
N ILE A 567 6.48 -28.26 9.61
CA ILE A 567 5.06 -27.86 9.64
C ILE A 567 4.38 -28.07 11.01
N SER A 568 4.87 -29.02 11.81
CA SER A 568 4.35 -29.32 13.15
C SER A 568 4.50 -28.15 14.14
N VAL A 569 5.52 -27.30 13.96
CA VAL A 569 5.78 -26.13 14.82
C VAL A 569 5.67 -24.80 14.06
N PHE A 570 5.61 -24.86 12.73
CA PHE A 570 5.50 -23.71 11.87
C PHE A 570 4.21 -22.93 12.11
N SER A 571 4.32 -21.61 12.08
CA SER A 571 3.20 -20.68 11.93
C SER A 571 3.71 -19.34 11.41
N PRO A 572 2.81 -18.43 11.02
CA PRO A 572 3.08 -16.99 10.90
C PRO A 572 3.82 -16.34 12.08
N PHE A 573 3.87 -16.96 13.27
CA PHE A 573 4.63 -16.51 14.43
C PHE A 573 5.91 -17.34 14.71
N ASN A 574 6.22 -18.31 13.85
CA ASN A 574 7.42 -19.15 13.90
C ASN A 574 7.72 -19.71 12.50
N ASN A 575 8.31 -18.89 11.64
CA ASN A 575 8.64 -19.26 10.25
C ASN A 575 10.12 -19.62 10.03
N GLY A 576 10.88 -19.82 11.11
CA GLY A 576 12.30 -20.16 11.04
C GLY A 576 13.20 -18.94 11.18
N LEU A 577 14.18 -18.83 10.28
CA LEU A 577 15.29 -17.89 10.42
C LEU A 577 14.83 -16.44 10.55
N GLN A 578 13.76 -16.03 9.86
CA GLN A 578 13.26 -14.66 9.92
C GLN A 578 12.82 -14.27 11.34
N VAL A 579 11.93 -15.05 11.98
CA VAL A 579 11.54 -14.79 13.38
C VAL A 579 12.72 -14.97 14.32
N ALA A 580 13.53 -16.02 14.13
CA ALA A 580 14.68 -16.29 14.99
C ALA A 580 15.65 -15.10 15.08
N LEU A 581 15.90 -14.42 13.95
CA LEU A 581 16.78 -13.25 13.86
C LEU A 581 16.28 -12.07 14.70
N VAL A 582 14.96 -11.83 14.72
CA VAL A 582 14.35 -10.65 15.35
C VAL A 582 13.81 -10.91 16.76
N LYS A 583 13.61 -12.17 17.15
CA LYS A 583 12.97 -12.54 18.42
C LYS A 583 13.63 -11.88 19.64
N SER A 584 14.95 -11.89 19.72
CA SER A 584 15.68 -11.31 20.87
C SER A 584 15.41 -9.81 21.02
N ALA A 585 15.44 -9.06 19.91
CA ALA A 585 15.14 -7.63 19.92
C ALA A 585 13.67 -7.37 20.25
N LEU A 586 12.76 -8.13 19.63
CA LEU A 586 11.32 -7.98 19.82
C LEU A 586 10.90 -8.27 21.27
N VAL A 587 11.38 -9.36 21.88
CA VAL A 587 11.09 -9.68 23.29
C VAL A 587 11.59 -8.59 24.23
N ASN A 588 12.78 -8.02 23.97
CA ASN A 588 13.31 -6.92 24.77
C ASN A 588 12.39 -5.68 24.70
N ILE A 589 12.00 -5.28 23.49
CA ILE A 589 11.11 -4.14 23.24
C ILE A 589 9.78 -4.34 23.97
N LEU A 590 9.19 -5.53 23.83
CA LEU A 590 7.89 -5.85 24.41
C LEU A 590 7.93 -5.98 25.94
N SER A 591 9.11 -6.26 26.50
CA SER A 591 9.36 -6.25 27.94
C SER A 591 9.65 -4.85 28.50
N GLY A 592 9.54 -3.81 27.67
CA GLY A 592 9.84 -2.42 28.05
C GLY A 592 11.33 -2.11 28.19
N LEU A 593 12.20 -2.98 27.70
CA LEU A 593 13.63 -2.72 27.67
C LEU A 593 13.99 -1.76 26.52
N PRO A 594 14.99 -0.88 26.69
CA PRO A 594 15.46 -0.03 25.62
C PRO A 594 15.92 -0.83 24.40
N PHE A 595 15.70 -0.27 23.21
CA PHE A 595 16.19 -0.82 21.97
C PHE A 595 16.94 0.25 21.16
N VAL A 596 17.75 -0.22 20.21
CA VAL A 596 18.48 0.63 19.27
C VAL A 596 17.79 0.54 17.91
N PRO A 597 17.38 1.66 17.28
CA PRO A 597 16.93 1.65 15.90
C PRO A 597 18.00 1.07 14.97
N GLY A 598 17.61 0.19 14.05
CA GLY A 598 18.52 -0.64 13.25
C GLY A 598 19.13 -1.83 14.02
N GLY A 599 18.61 -2.13 15.21
CA GLY A 599 19.06 -3.21 16.07
C GLY A 599 18.12 -4.41 16.09
N CYS A 600 17.31 -4.62 15.04
CA CYS A 600 16.37 -5.74 15.03
C CYS A 600 17.07 -7.10 15.03
N THR A 601 18.30 -7.19 14.52
CA THR A 601 19.07 -8.44 14.51
C THR A 601 20.45 -8.23 15.11
N GLY A 602 21.11 -9.34 15.44
CA GLY A 602 22.53 -9.33 15.83
C GLY A 602 23.50 -9.20 14.65
N ILE A 603 23.00 -8.95 13.44
CA ILE A 603 23.78 -8.89 12.20
C ILE A 603 23.62 -7.49 11.60
N PRO A 604 24.66 -6.65 11.59
CA PRO A 604 24.56 -5.26 11.15
C PRO A 604 24.02 -5.07 9.73
N ALA A 605 24.32 -6.01 8.82
CA ALA A 605 23.82 -5.97 7.44
C ALA A 605 22.31 -6.21 7.30
N LEU A 606 21.67 -6.70 8.38
CA LEU A 606 20.25 -7.02 8.48
C LEU A 606 19.59 -6.16 9.58
N ALA A 607 19.89 -4.86 9.59
CA ALA A 607 19.51 -3.95 10.68
C ALA A 607 18.00 -3.89 10.99
N ASN A 608 17.14 -4.11 9.98
CA ASN A 608 15.69 -4.21 10.13
C ASN A 608 15.14 -5.63 9.91
N GLY A 609 15.98 -6.67 9.90
CA GLY A 609 15.56 -8.05 9.62
C GLY A 609 15.76 -8.49 8.16
N ILE A 610 15.12 -9.61 7.82
CA ILE A 610 15.11 -10.17 6.46
C ILE A 610 13.68 -10.25 5.93
N GLN A 611 13.54 -10.35 4.61
CA GLN A 611 12.28 -10.73 3.98
C GLN A 611 12.41 -12.06 3.23
N ILE A 612 11.31 -12.81 3.16
CA ILE A 612 11.29 -14.18 2.62
C ILE A 612 10.25 -14.36 1.50
N PHE A 613 10.05 -13.31 0.70
CA PHE A 613 9.26 -13.36 -0.53
C PHE A 613 9.83 -12.43 -1.59
N ALA A 614 9.49 -12.72 -2.85
CA ALA A 614 10.10 -12.15 -4.04
C ALA A 614 10.04 -10.61 -4.13
N GLY A 615 10.92 -10.02 -4.94
CA GLY A 615 11.03 -8.57 -5.13
C GLY A 615 12.42 -7.96 -4.92
N SER A 616 13.49 -8.75 -4.87
CA SER A 616 14.86 -8.21 -4.78
C SER A 616 15.87 -9.05 -5.53
N VAL A 617 16.94 -8.38 -5.98
CA VAL A 617 18.12 -9.01 -6.58
C VAL A 617 19.40 -8.34 -6.06
N PRO A 618 20.51 -9.09 -5.95
CA PRO A 618 21.80 -8.54 -5.58
C PRO A 618 22.43 -7.79 -6.75
N LEU A 619 23.18 -6.73 -6.44
CA LEU A 619 23.83 -5.85 -7.41
C LEU A 619 25.33 -6.14 -7.47
N TYR A 620 25.85 -6.38 -8.66
CA TYR A 620 27.25 -6.68 -8.92
C TYR A 620 27.89 -5.64 -9.85
N LYS A 621 29.15 -5.30 -9.60
CA LYS A 621 29.95 -4.42 -10.46
C LYS A 621 31.32 -5.07 -10.65
N ASN A 622 31.71 -5.31 -11.90
CA ASN A 622 32.96 -6.02 -12.24
C ASN A 622 33.10 -7.37 -11.50
N GLY A 623 32.00 -8.11 -11.35
CA GLY A 623 31.96 -9.40 -10.64
C GLY A 623 32.01 -9.30 -9.11
N VAL A 624 32.07 -8.10 -8.53
CA VAL A 624 32.05 -7.87 -7.08
C VAL A 624 30.64 -7.50 -6.64
N LEU A 625 30.14 -8.13 -5.58
CA LEU A 625 28.89 -7.72 -4.93
C LEU A 625 29.05 -6.30 -4.37
N VAL A 626 28.20 -5.38 -4.83
CA VAL A 626 28.21 -3.96 -4.40
C VAL A 626 26.94 -3.54 -3.65
N GLY A 627 25.90 -4.37 -3.64
CA GLY A 627 24.66 -4.06 -2.93
C GLY A 627 23.48 -4.94 -3.29
N GLY A 628 22.28 -4.40 -3.09
CA GLY A 628 21.02 -5.03 -3.46
C GLY A 628 19.95 -3.97 -3.76
N ILE A 629 19.04 -4.31 -4.66
CA ILE A 629 17.80 -3.56 -4.91
C ILE A 629 16.62 -4.37 -4.38
N GLY A 630 15.66 -3.70 -3.73
CA GLY A 630 14.43 -4.32 -3.26
C GLY A 630 13.22 -3.46 -3.58
N ILE A 631 12.14 -4.12 -3.98
CA ILE A 631 10.87 -3.55 -4.44
C ILE A 631 9.74 -4.13 -3.62
N SER A 632 8.79 -3.30 -3.19
CA SER A 632 7.60 -3.77 -2.48
C SER A 632 6.41 -2.85 -2.67
N GLY A 633 5.28 -3.39 -3.14
CA GLY A 633 4.03 -2.64 -3.27
C GLY A 633 2.84 -3.48 -3.71
N ASP A 634 2.66 -3.64 -5.02
CA ASP A 634 1.46 -4.30 -5.57
C ASP A 634 1.52 -5.83 -5.58
N GLY A 635 2.50 -6.42 -6.27
CA GLY A 635 2.51 -7.87 -6.51
C GLY A 635 3.92 -8.41 -6.63
N ILE A 636 4.15 -9.61 -6.11
CA ILE A 636 5.50 -10.18 -6.00
C ILE A 636 6.18 -10.45 -7.34
N ASP A 637 5.41 -10.72 -8.40
CA ASP A 637 5.93 -10.88 -9.75
C ASP A 637 6.22 -9.51 -10.41
N GLN A 638 5.41 -8.48 -10.11
CA GLN A 638 5.70 -7.09 -10.48
C GLN A 638 6.97 -6.60 -9.78
N ASP A 639 7.11 -6.88 -8.48
CA ASP A 639 8.28 -6.50 -7.69
C ASP A 639 9.56 -7.11 -8.30
N ASP A 640 9.53 -8.39 -8.69
CA ASP A 640 10.66 -9.04 -9.37
C ASP A 640 11.00 -8.42 -10.73
N LEU A 641 9.98 -8.12 -11.55
CA LEU A 641 10.18 -7.46 -12.84
C LEU A 641 10.84 -6.10 -12.66
N ILE A 642 10.35 -5.32 -11.70
CA ILE A 642 10.86 -3.98 -11.40
C ILE A 642 12.28 -4.05 -10.81
N ALA A 643 12.55 -5.02 -9.93
CA ALA A 643 13.88 -5.24 -9.36
C ALA A 643 14.89 -5.62 -10.46
N ALA A 644 14.50 -6.53 -11.36
CA ALA A 644 15.33 -6.92 -12.49
C ALA A 644 15.61 -5.73 -13.43
N ALA A 645 14.61 -4.92 -13.75
CA ALA A 645 14.80 -3.72 -14.58
C ALA A 645 15.71 -2.68 -13.92
N GLY A 646 15.58 -2.47 -12.60
CA GLY A 646 16.47 -1.59 -11.84
C GLY A 646 17.92 -2.09 -11.79
N SER A 647 18.14 -3.40 -11.89
CA SER A 647 19.47 -4.01 -11.83
C SER A 647 20.26 -3.98 -13.15
N ILE A 648 19.71 -3.43 -14.24
CA ILE A 648 20.36 -3.43 -15.56
C ILE A 648 21.71 -2.70 -15.51
N GLY A 649 22.79 -3.39 -15.89
CA GLY A 649 24.18 -2.92 -15.78
C GLY A 649 24.85 -3.27 -14.44
N PHE A 650 24.12 -3.90 -13.52
CA PHE A 650 24.57 -4.35 -12.21
C PHE A 650 24.14 -5.80 -11.92
N GLU A 651 23.87 -6.60 -12.94
CA GLU A 651 23.34 -7.93 -12.77
C GLU A 651 24.37 -8.89 -12.20
N ALA A 652 23.92 -9.84 -11.37
CA ALA A 652 24.75 -10.96 -10.95
C ALA A 652 25.24 -11.76 -12.17
N PRO A 653 26.52 -12.23 -12.17
CA PRO A 653 27.03 -13.14 -13.20
C PRO A 653 26.11 -14.36 -13.37
N PRO A 654 25.69 -14.71 -14.59
CA PRO A 654 24.69 -15.76 -14.80
C PRO A 654 25.03 -17.11 -14.16
N ASN A 655 26.31 -17.48 -14.15
CA ASN A 655 26.80 -18.76 -13.63
C ASN A 655 26.76 -18.89 -12.10
N ILE A 656 26.56 -17.79 -11.36
CA ILE A 656 26.44 -17.81 -9.90
C ILE A 656 25.03 -17.49 -9.42
N ARG A 657 24.07 -17.22 -10.30
CA ARG A 657 22.68 -16.96 -9.90
C ARG A 657 22.08 -18.20 -9.22
N ALA A 658 21.22 -17.99 -8.23
CA ALA A 658 20.60 -19.08 -7.49
C ALA A 658 19.90 -20.10 -8.40
N ASP A 659 19.36 -19.67 -9.55
CA ASP A 659 18.79 -20.57 -10.55
C ASP A 659 19.78 -21.47 -11.28
N GLN A 660 21.08 -21.42 -10.99
CA GLN A 660 22.05 -22.43 -11.45
C GLN A 660 22.24 -23.57 -10.44
N PHE A 661 21.59 -23.50 -9.28
CA PHE A 661 21.79 -24.42 -8.17
C PHE A 661 20.52 -25.22 -7.88
N PHE A 662 20.73 -26.41 -7.32
CA PHE A 662 19.69 -27.37 -6.98
C PHE A 662 19.76 -27.73 -5.51
N VAL A 663 18.60 -27.83 -4.87
CA VAL A 663 18.45 -28.37 -3.51
C VAL A 663 17.56 -29.60 -3.62
N ARG A 664 18.06 -30.75 -3.15
CA ARG A 664 17.29 -32.02 -3.15
C ARG A 664 16.66 -32.33 -4.51
N GLY A 665 17.36 -32.01 -5.60
CA GLY A 665 16.89 -32.23 -6.98
C GLY A 665 15.98 -31.13 -7.56
N VAL A 666 15.65 -30.09 -6.79
CA VAL A 666 14.81 -28.96 -7.24
C VAL A 666 15.68 -27.74 -7.55
N ARG A 667 15.51 -27.17 -8.74
CA ARG A 667 16.18 -25.93 -9.16
C ARG A 667 15.64 -24.75 -8.35
N LEU A 668 16.52 -23.94 -7.76
CA LEU A 668 16.08 -22.74 -7.07
C LEU A 668 15.55 -21.70 -8.08
N PRO A 669 14.55 -20.89 -7.71
CA PRO A 669 14.10 -19.78 -8.54
C PRO A 669 15.06 -18.58 -8.42
N TYR A 670 15.01 -17.65 -9.38
CA TYR A 670 15.71 -16.37 -9.27
C TYR A 670 14.75 -15.19 -9.39
N VAL A 671 14.16 -14.94 -10.56
CA VAL A 671 13.09 -13.95 -10.74
C VAL A 671 11.96 -14.56 -11.57
N LYS A 672 10.74 -14.08 -11.36
CA LYS A 672 9.56 -14.45 -12.17
C LYS A 672 8.85 -13.19 -12.62
N PHE A 673 8.51 -13.14 -13.91
CA PHE A 673 7.85 -11.97 -14.50
C PHE A 673 6.39 -12.29 -14.85
N PRO A 674 5.48 -11.29 -14.75
CA PRO A 674 4.13 -11.42 -15.27
C PRO A 674 4.16 -11.73 -16.76
N ARG A 675 3.25 -12.60 -17.24
CA ARG A 675 3.20 -12.99 -18.66
C ARG A 675 2.92 -11.80 -19.60
N HIS A 676 2.10 -10.86 -19.14
CA HIS A 676 1.66 -9.69 -19.89
C HIS A 676 1.74 -8.43 -19.01
N PRO A 677 2.95 -7.95 -18.72
CA PRO A 677 3.15 -6.92 -17.71
C PRO A 677 2.66 -5.54 -18.15
N ASN A 678 2.51 -5.28 -19.45
CA ASN A 678 2.17 -3.96 -19.99
C ASN A 678 0.76 -3.89 -20.60
N LEU A 679 -0.09 -4.89 -20.36
CA LEU A 679 -1.49 -4.79 -20.80
C LEU A 679 -2.21 -3.74 -19.93
N PRO A 680 -3.09 -2.92 -20.53
CA PRO A 680 -3.97 -2.03 -19.77
C PRO A 680 -5.07 -2.80 -19.02
#